data_AF-A0A8C5B823-F1
#
_entry.id   AF-A0A8C5B823-F1
#
_cell.length_a   1.000
_cell.length_b   1.000
_cell.length_c   1.000
_cell.angle_alpha   90.00
_cell.angle_beta   90.00
_cell.angle_gamma   90.00
#
_symmetry.space_group_name_H-M   'P 1'
#
loop_
_entity.id
_entity.type
_entity.pdbx_description
1 polymer ?
#
loop_
_entity_poly.entity_id
_entity_poly.type
_entity_poly.pdbx_seq_one_letter_code
_entity_poly.pdbx_strand_id
1 'polypeptide(L)'
;MSFMQIQLLQQETLIINETHPIIQCIISNNHNKLKLLLKEHDINGLYPSKELNDEVTPLIAAVAFQKERIFSVLLHEVADPNTCSRNCWKPLHFASLGKVPISFVHKLLAAKAEPNDDMNNQLKMTTLQAAVHHDRGDVAEALIGAGAVVSTFPIKSPECDTFNDKLSNMIHRLASNSVQICSEIKHFVDLDIAVRRKSPEEVFQLFDHVMLLKHPQTHISVIDVVLSVTGPGKAEYQSKAIQWLRDNNKINQYIEEAVKHFPNLLKGHQPLVVQNLHSVFCTLTEIPNNISLAFIPKLLELLSTKMLFPKEQHFVVVTLYVITQKCKVKDDWNLDIIEKLSSGMSSFVNNNHSATAIYAYGIFANLVSTVHANKIFTSIGLTSVPEEILTSAEMTMDDNLKEGLRHLQKYLIQPSAASEESISAVLGDLSTTSVQESAANDLQPGIITFRKEQKWVQISEKWSEKLEKLSKTENVVKVGNIIFVNNEEFCIAKGSSGTEVFLGLREDGTEVAVKRMSRSNYQVLKNEESFLRLPKLDHPFIVRYIDFAEDENFGYLALQLCECTLEEFLKPDLTEKLKRNLVKEVLSSLSVLHSQTPQILHRDIKPQNVLLDVCGKARLADFGISRRLPIGQTSLRTRGAGTKCWMARENIDEDVDVPCKMSADIQVAGMLTYYILSGGHHPFGKKIECEYNVYRGQYSLQHVRDVIAKNLIEWMINKNPKERPRVKDCLAHPFFWSRLRKVEYLKSIGNEEEVRNYKATDKRLLDELDRDVGEASWKDWKQKFPPELVQKMDGKGKYSENTAGLLRFIRNLLEHYPEDAEHIDLMATFPDLFGGVYVFAKNKGWNSRVSLRRMFQRHIRWCDEHTQPGGPGSRLLCACPGVRRTPPFSHRHTMNVSVNGVGGRCETWM
;
A
#
# COMPACT_ATOMS: atom_id res chain seq x y z
N MET A 1 -3.04 -14.60 -24.03
CA MET A 1 -3.58 -13.38 -23.41
C MET A 1 -3.48 -12.25 -24.41
N SER A 2 -4.57 -11.53 -24.69
CA SER A 2 -4.52 -10.37 -25.58
C SER A 2 -3.83 -9.20 -24.88
N PHE A 3 -3.26 -8.29 -25.66
CA PHE A 3 -2.54 -7.09 -25.23
C PHE A 3 -3.23 -6.26 -24.13
N MET A 4 -4.55 -6.33 -24.00
CA MET A 4 -5.32 -5.66 -22.94
C MET A 4 -5.28 -6.36 -21.57
N GLN A 5 -4.97 -7.66 -21.50
CA GLN A 5 -5.04 -8.42 -20.25
C GLN A 5 -3.87 -8.17 -19.30
N ILE A 6 -2.71 -7.75 -19.80
CA ILE A 6 -1.52 -7.51 -18.96
C ILE A 6 -1.65 -6.19 -18.17
N GLN A 7 -2.47 -5.25 -18.63
CA GLN A 7 -2.65 -3.93 -18.00
C GLN A 7 -3.93 -3.74 -17.20
N LEU A 8 -4.86 -4.69 -17.25
CA LEU A 8 -6.14 -4.64 -16.54
C LEU A 8 -6.03 -4.78 -15.01
N LEU A 9 -4.83 -4.77 -14.44
CA LEU A 9 -4.62 -5.03 -13.01
C LEU A 9 -4.65 -3.79 -12.09
N GLN A 10 -4.63 -2.53 -12.57
CA GLN A 10 -4.48 -1.39 -11.65
C GLN A 10 -5.16 -0.04 -11.99
N GLN A 11 -6.16 0.04 -12.87
CA GLN A 11 -6.92 1.30 -13.02
C GLN A 11 -8.43 1.04 -13.06
N GLU A 12 -9.21 1.93 -12.44
CA GLU A 12 -10.66 1.96 -12.52
C GLU A 12 -11.08 1.81 -13.98
N THR A 13 -11.64 0.65 -14.33
CA THR A 13 -12.12 0.37 -15.68
C THR A 13 -13.24 1.34 -16.02
N LEU A 14 -12.91 2.38 -16.78
CA LEU A 14 -13.88 3.14 -17.54
C LEU A 14 -14.52 2.18 -18.55
N ILE A 15 -15.79 1.83 -18.36
CA ILE A 15 -16.50 0.99 -19.33
C ILE A 15 -16.93 1.90 -20.48
N ILE A 16 -16.19 1.86 -21.58
CA ILE A 16 -16.51 2.63 -22.78
C ILE A 16 -17.52 1.83 -23.61
N ASN A 17 -18.79 2.23 -23.53
CA ASN A 17 -19.88 1.53 -24.23
C ASN A 17 -20.03 1.93 -25.70
N GLU A 18 -19.52 3.10 -26.08
CA GLU A 18 -19.69 3.69 -27.40
C GLU A 18 -18.38 4.31 -27.91
N THR A 19 -18.18 4.30 -29.23
CA THR A 19 -17.02 4.91 -29.87
C THR A 19 -17.40 6.27 -30.45
N HIS A 20 -16.62 7.28 -30.14
CA HIS A 20 -16.86 8.65 -30.58
C HIS A 20 -16.90 8.77 -32.12
N PRO A 21 -17.73 9.65 -32.70
CA PRO A 21 -17.81 9.83 -34.16
C PRO A 21 -16.48 10.12 -34.85
N ILE A 22 -15.57 10.85 -34.20
CA ILE A 22 -14.20 11.10 -34.72
C ILE A 22 -13.45 9.78 -34.90
N ILE A 23 -13.45 8.93 -33.88
CA ILE A 23 -12.76 7.63 -33.90
C ILE A 23 -13.45 6.69 -34.91
N GLN A 24 -14.79 6.70 -34.98
CA GLN A 24 -15.53 5.96 -36.01
C GLN A 24 -15.16 6.40 -37.44
N CYS A 25 -14.96 7.69 -37.68
CA CYS A 25 -14.48 8.18 -38.99
C CYS A 25 -13.10 7.63 -39.33
N ILE A 26 -12.21 7.50 -38.33
CA ILE A 26 -10.88 6.92 -38.52
C ILE A 26 -10.98 5.43 -38.83
N ILE A 27 -11.75 4.66 -38.04
CA ILE A 27 -11.97 3.22 -38.25
C ILE A 27 -12.52 2.95 -39.65
N SER A 28 -13.52 3.73 -40.07
CA SER A 28 -14.16 3.65 -41.40
C SER A 28 -13.36 4.31 -42.53
N ASN A 29 -12.20 4.90 -42.25
CA ASN A 29 -11.34 5.61 -43.20
C ASN A 29 -12.03 6.78 -43.94
N ASN A 30 -13.00 7.45 -43.29
CA ASN A 30 -13.78 8.54 -43.87
C ASN A 30 -13.10 9.91 -43.64
N HIS A 31 -12.20 10.26 -44.55
CA HIS A 31 -11.35 11.45 -44.42
C HIS A 31 -12.12 12.78 -44.48
N ASN A 32 -13.14 12.88 -45.34
CA ASN A 32 -13.89 14.13 -45.53
C ASN A 32 -14.72 14.47 -44.29
N LYS A 33 -15.37 13.47 -43.70
CA LYS A 33 -16.14 13.65 -42.46
C LYS A 33 -15.23 13.94 -41.26
N LEU A 34 -14.07 13.29 -41.19
CA LEU A 34 -13.07 13.57 -40.16
C LEU A 34 -12.58 15.02 -40.21
N LYS A 35 -12.27 15.55 -41.41
CA LYS A 35 -11.87 16.95 -41.57
C LYS A 35 -12.93 17.95 -41.08
N LEU A 36 -14.21 17.66 -41.29
CA LEU A 36 -15.29 18.52 -40.81
C LEU A 36 -15.38 18.50 -39.28
N LEU A 37 -15.31 17.32 -38.67
CA LEU A 37 -15.39 17.18 -37.22
C LEU A 37 -14.20 17.84 -36.50
N LEU A 38 -12.98 17.72 -37.04
CA LEU A 38 -11.77 18.32 -36.47
C LEU A 38 -11.72 19.85 -36.57
N LYS A 39 -12.62 20.51 -37.31
CA LYS A 39 -12.75 21.98 -37.25
C LYS A 39 -13.35 22.46 -35.92
N GLU A 40 -14.13 21.61 -35.27
CA GLU A 40 -14.89 21.94 -34.06
C GLU A 40 -14.37 21.20 -32.82
N HIS A 41 -13.35 20.36 -32.99
CA HIS A 41 -12.85 19.44 -31.97
C HIS A 41 -11.32 19.48 -31.92
N ASP A 42 -10.74 19.32 -30.73
CA ASP A 42 -9.30 19.30 -30.52
C ASP A 42 -8.63 18.07 -31.19
N ILE A 43 -7.66 18.30 -32.06
CA ILE A 43 -6.90 17.24 -32.75
C ILE A 43 -6.10 16.35 -31.77
N ASN A 44 -5.77 16.87 -30.59
CA ASN A 44 -5.11 16.14 -29.50
C ASN A 44 -6.07 15.75 -28.37
N GLY A 45 -7.37 16.00 -28.55
CA GLY A 45 -8.40 15.63 -27.59
C GLY A 45 -8.51 14.11 -27.39
N LEU A 46 -8.91 13.70 -26.19
CA LEU A 46 -9.18 12.30 -25.87
C LEU A 46 -10.62 11.96 -26.19
N TYR A 47 -10.81 10.92 -27.01
CA TYR A 47 -12.13 10.48 -27.44
C TYR A 47 -12.35 9.00 -27.12
N PRO A 48 -13.53 8.61 -26.61
CA PRO A 48 -13.81 7.24 -26.25
C PRO A 48 -13.77 6.30 -27.46
N SER A 49 -13.08 5.17 -27.31
CA SER A 49 -12.99 4.11 -28.31
C SER A 49 -13.34 2.76 -27.70
N LYS A 50 -14.51 2.21 -28.04
CA LYS A 50 -14.96 0.89 -27.56
C LYS A 50 -13.99 -0.22 -27.98
N GLU A 51 -13.49 -0.17 -29.21
CA GLU A 51 -12.62 -1.18 -29.80
C GLU A 51 -11.23 -1.23 -29.13
N LEU A 52 -10.78 -0.10 -28.57
CA LEU A 52 -9.53 0.02 -27.82
C LEU A 52 -9.74 0.06 -26.30
N ASN A 53 -11.00 0.06 -25.86
CA ASN A 53 -11.41 0.20 -24.47
C ASN A 53 -10.61 1.28 -23.70
N ASP A 54 -10.39 2.42 -24.35
CA ASP A 54 -9.62 3.56 -23.85
C ASP A 54 -10.14 4.86 -24.47
N GLU A 55 -9.85 5.99 -23.84
CA GLU A 55 -10.01 7.31 -24.46
C GLU A 55 -8.70 7.69 -25.12
N VAL A 56 -8.72 7.82 -26.45
CA VAL A 56 -7.52 7.93 -27.28
C VAL A 56 -7.57 9.19 -28.14
N THR A 57 -6.39 9.67 -28.55
CA THR A 57 -6.31 10.73 -29.55
C THR A 57 -6.66 10.20 -30.94
N PRO A 58 -7.08 11.07 -31.87
CA PRO A 58 -7.20 10.74 -33.29
C PRO A 58 -5.92 10.09 -33.85
N LEU A 59 -4.75 10.58 -33.43
CA LEU A 59 -3.46 10.05 -33.89
C LEU A 59 -3.23 8.62 -33.39
N ILE A 60 -3.51 8.34 -32.10
CA ILE A 60 -3.44 6.99 -31.54
C ILE A 60 -4.37 6.03 -32.30
N ALA A 61 -5.61 6.43 -32.56
CA ALA A 61 -6.56 5.60 -33.31
C ALA A 61 -6.07 5.33 -34.74
N ALA A 62 -5.50 6.33 -35.42
CA ALA A 62 -4.96 6.15 -36.76
C ALA A 62 -3.79 5.16 -36.79
N VAL A 63 -2.94 5.14 -35.75
CA VAL A 63 -1.88 4.13 -35.58
C VAL A 63 -2.47 2.75 -35.29
N ALA A 64 -3.32 2.63 -34.27
CA ALA A 64 -3.87 1.36 -33.81
C ALA A 64 -4.69 0.63 -34.89
N PHE A 65 -5.44 1.37 -35.71
CA PHE A 65 -6.21 0.84 -36.84
C PHE A 65 -5.48 0.93 -38.18
N GLN A 66 -4.19 1.29 -38.18
CA GLN A 66 -3.29 1.28 -39.35
C GLN A 66 -3.80 2.11 -40.53
N LYS A 67 -4.35 3.29 -40.26
CA LYS A 67 -4.93 4.19 -41.27
C LYS A 67 -3.88 5.18 -41.76
N GLU A 68 -2.96 4.70 -42.60
CA GLU A 68 -1.75 5.47 -42.99
C GLU A 68 -2.05 6.85 -43.60
N ARG A 69 -3.08 6.95 -44.45
CA ARG A 69 -3.48 8.22 -45.06
C ARG A 69 -3.96 9.23 -44.01
N ILE A 70 -4.80 8.79 -43.07
CA ILE A 70 -5.31 9.64 -42.00
C ILE A 70 -4.19 10.02 -41.03
N PHE A 71 -3.37 9.04 -40.64
CA PHE A 71 -2.18 9.24 -39.80
C PHE A 71 -1.26 10.33 -40.38
N SER A 72 -0.96 10.26 -41.68
CA SER A 72 -0.09 11.24 -42.34
C SER A 72 -0.71 12.64 -42.36
N VAL A 73 -2.04 12.74 -42.53
CA VAL A 73 -2.73 14.04 -42.46
C VAL A 73 -2.73 14.58 -41.03
N LEU A 74 -3.00 13.77 -40.02
CA LEU A 74 -3.00 14.23 -38.63
C LEU A 74 -1.63 14.79 -38.21
N LEU A 75 -0.53 14.15 -38.60
CA LEU A 75 0.81 14.68 -38.36
C LEU A 75 1.07 16.00 -39.12
N HIS A 76 0.57 16.12 -40.36
CA HIS A 76 0.68 17.38 -41.12
C HIS A 76 -0.12 18.52 -40.49
N GLU A 77 -1.28 18.22 -39.91
CA GLU A 77 -2.12 19.16 -39.15
C GLU A 77 -1.62 19.37 -37.71
N VAL A 78 -0.36 19.03 -37.41
CA VAL A 78 0.34 19.30 -36.14
C VAL A 78 -0.28 18.57 -34.93
N ALA A 79 -0.81 17.36 -35.13
CA ALA A 79 -1.11 16.47 -34.01
C ALA A 79 0.16 16.14 -33.24
N ASP A 80 0.12 16.24 -31.92
CA ASP A 80 1.27 15.99 -31.05
C ASP A 80 1.51 14.47 -30.94
N PRO A 81 2.69 13.96 -31.39
CA PRO A 81 2.99 12.54 -31.34
C PRO A 81 3.29 12.02 -29.92
N ASN A 82 3.29 12.89 -28.90
CA ASN A 82 3.55 12.54 -27.51
C ASN A 82 2.31 12.59 -26.61
N THR A 83 1.18 13.12 -27.10
CA THR A 83 -0.07 13.12 -26.34
C THR A 83 -0.53 11.68 -26.10
N CYS A 84 -0.68 11.32 -24.83
CA CYS A 84 -0.97 9.96 -24.40
C CYS A 84 -2.47 9.73 -24.25
N SER A 85 -2.91 8.47 -24.34
CA SER A 85 -4.30 8.08 -24.03
C SER A 85 -4.64 8.30 -22.54
N ARG A 86 -5.89 8.08 -22.14
CA ARG A 86 -6.27 8.09 -20.71
C ARG A 86 -5.46 7.07 -19.90
N ASN A 87 -5.14 5.92 -20.49
CA ASN A 87 -4.24 4.93 -19.88
C ASN A 87 -2.75 5.30 -19.99
N CYS A 88 -2.42 6.51 -20.41
CA CYS A 88 -1.07 7.06 -20.63
C CYS A 88 -0.24 6.33 -21.70
N TRP A 89 -0.86 5.78 -22.74
CA TRP A 89 -0.13 5.20 -23.87
C TRP A 89 0.12 6.25 -24.95
N LYS A 90 1.38 6.44 -25.34
CA LYS A 90 1.76 7.28 -26.48
C LYS A 90 1.49 6.57 -27.82
N PRO A 91 1.33 7.29 -28.94
CA PRO A 91 1.30 6.73 -30.29
C PRO A 91 2.39 5.68 -30.57
N LEU A 92 3.62 5.89 -30.10
CA LEU A 92 4.72 4.93 -30.25
C LEU A 92 4.45 3.58 -29.59
N HIS A 93 3.74 3.52 -28.46
CA HIS A 93 3.39 2.25 -27.83
C HIS A 93 2.46 1.41 -28.71
N PHE A 94 1.47 2.05 -29.34
CA PHE A 94 0.58 1.39 -30.29
C PHE A 94 1.33 1.01 -31.57
N ALA A 95 2.32 1.79 -32.00
CA ALA A 95 3.15 1.48 -33.16
C ALA A 95 4.08 0.27 -32.91
N SER A 96 4.50 0.03 -31.66
CA SER A 96 5.29 -1.13 -31.24
C SER A 96 4.52 -2.47 -31.25
N LEU A 97 3.21 -2.46 -31.55
CA LEU A 97 2.38 -3.65 -31.60
C LEU A 97 2.68 -4.54 -32.81
N GLY A 98 2.55 -5.86 -32.65
CA GLY A 98 2.88 -6.87 -33.66
C GLY A 98 2.13 -6.81 -35.01
N LYS A 99 1.21 -5.85 -35.21
CA LYS A 99 0.48 -5.68 -36.49
C LYS A 99 0.76 -4.34 -37.19
N VAL A 100 1.43 -3.38 -36.55
CA VAL A 100 1.60 -2.03 -37.11
C VAL A 100 2.89 -1.92 -37.94
N PRO A 101 2.84 -1.44 -39.19
CA PRO A 101 4.03 -1.28 -40.03
C PRO A 101 5.08 -0.33 -39.43
N ILE A 102 6.37 -0.65 -39.59
CA ILE A 102 7.49 0.18 -39.09
C ILE A 102 7.50 1.61 -39.67
N SER A 103 6.88 1.84 -40.83
CA SER A 103 6.75 3.17 -41.42
C SER A 103 6.04 4.17 -40.48
N PHE A 104 5.12 3.71 -39.64
CA PHE A 104 4.48 4.54 -38.62
C PHE A 104 5.48 4.97 -37.55
N VAL A 105 6.36 4.07 -37.10
CA VAL A 105 7.41 4.36 -36.12
C VAL A 105 8.38 5.40 -36.67
N HIS A 106 8.89 5.21 -37.89
CA HIS A 106 9.79 6.18 -38.52
C HIS A 106 9.14 7.56 -38.68
N LYS A 107 7.87 7.61 -39.10
CA LYS A 107 7.13 8.87 -39.24
C LYS A 107 6.85 9.55 -37.89
N LEU A 108 6.53 8.78 -36.84
CA LEU A 108 6.38 9.30 -35.48
C LEU A 108 7.69 9.87 -34.94
N LEU A 109 8.80 9.13 -35.08
CA LEU A 109 10.13 9.58 -34.66
C LEU A 109 10.57 10.83 -35.43
N ALA A 110 10.33 10.88 -36.75
CA ALA A 110 10.56 12.07 -37.57
C ALA A 110 9.71 13.28 -37.12
N ALA A 111 8.52 13.02 -36.58
CA ALA A 111 7.65 14.03 -35.98
C ALA A 111 8.06 14.42 -34.53
N LYS A 112 9.22 13.95 -34.04
CA LYS A 112 9.72 14.18 -32.67
C LYS A 112 8.91 13.46 -31.58
N ALA A 113 8.39 12.28 -31.87
CA ALA A 113 7.91 11.37 -30.84
C ALA A 113 9.08 10.99 -29.91
N GLU A 114 8.88 11.11 -28.60
CA GLU A 114 9.85 10.75 -27.58
C GLU A 114 9.91 9.23 -27.41
N PRO A 115 11.05 8.59 -27.67
CA PRO A 115 11.19 7.14 -27.53
C PRO A 115 11.25 6.68 -26.07
N ASN A 116 11.57 7.60 -25.15
CA ASN A 116 11.60 7.35 -23.71
C ASN A 116 10.31 7.84 -23.05
N ASP A 117 9.88 7.11 -22.03
CA ASP A 117 8.70 7.43 -21.23
C ASP A 117 9.11 8.11 -19.91
N ASP A 118 8.23 8.93 -19.34
CA ASP A 118 8.49 9.55 -18.03
C ASP A 118 8.50 8.46 -16.93
N MET A 119 9.68 8.21 -16.39
CA MET A 119 10.01 7.12 -15.45
C MET A 119 9.27 7.23 -14.10
N ASN A 120 8.54 8.33 -13.86
CA ASN A 120 7.77 8.55 -12.62
C ASN A 120 6.56 7.62 -12.46
N ASN A 121 6.16 6.88 -13.50
CA ASN A 121 5.05 5.93 -13.45
C ASN A 121 5.57 4.48 -13.57
N GLN A 122 6.25 3.97 -12.52
CA GLN A 122 6.93 2.66 -12.42
C GLN A 122 6.06 1.40 -12.65
N LEU A 123 4.84 1.55 -13.15
CA LEU A 123 3.86 0.49 -13.39
C LEU A 123 3.51 0.27 -14.87
N LYS A 124 4.09 1.04 -15.81
CA LYS A 124 3.75 0.96 -17.24
C LYS A 124 4.94 0.50 -18.08
N MET A 125 4.65 -0.35 -19.08
CA MET A 125 5.63 -0.92 -20.02
C MET A 125 6.10 0.16 -21.00
N THR A 126 7.41 0.31 -21.20
CA THR A 126 7.95 1.32 -22.13
C THR A 126 7.67 0.97 -23.60
N THR A 127 7.82 1.94 -24.51
CA THR A 127 7.67 1.71 -25.96
C THR A 127 8.60 0.60 -26.49
N LEU A 128 9.85 0.54 -26.00
CA LEU A 128 10.84 -0.49 -26.34
C LEU A 128 10.44 -1.85 -25.77
N GLN A 129 10.02 -1.88 -24.50
CA GLN A 129 9.55 -3.10 -23.86
C GLN A 129 8.30 -3.67 -24.55
N ALA A 130 7.40 -2.81 -25.06
CA ALA A 130 6.26 -3.22 -25.88
C ALA A 130 6.71 -3.88 -27.19
N ALA A 131 7.73 -3.33 -27.86
CA ALA A 131 8.30 -3.93 -29.07
C ALA A 131 8.90 -5.31 -28.77
N VAL A 132 9.66 -5.45 -27.67
CA VAL A 132 10.24 -6.71 -27.22
C VAL A 132 9.16 -7.75 -26.87
N HIS A 133 8.09 -7.34 -26.17
CA HIS A 133 6.96 -8.20 -25.85
C HIS A 133 6.35 -8.84 -27.10
N HIS A 134 6.27 -8.06 -28.19
CA HIS A 134 5.72 -8.47 -29.48
C HIS A 134 6.76 -8.99 -30.48
N ASP A 135 8.01 -9.24 -30.04
CA ASP A 135 9.13 -9.72 -30.87
C ASP A 135 9.40 -8.85 -32.12
N ARG A 136 9.20 -7.54 -32.00
CA ARG A 136 9.41 -6.53 -33.04
C ARG A 136 10.85 -6.00 -33.01
N GLY A 137 11.79 -6.80 -33.51
CA GLY A 137 13.21 -6.41 -33.56
C GLY A 137 13.47 -5.20 -34.45
N ASP A 138 12.72 -5.06 -35.54
CA ASP A 138 12.74 -3.92 -36.47
C ASP A 138 12.40 -2.60 -35.75
N VAL A 139 11.35 -2.61 -34.92
CA VAL A 139 10.93 -1.45 -34.13
C VAL A 139 11.89 -1.19 -32.98
N ALA A 140 12.37 -2.24 -32.30
CA ALA A 140 13.35 -2.10 -31.23
C ALA A 140 14.64 -1.44 -31.73
N GLU A 141 15.13 -1.83 -32.91
CA GLU A 141 16.29 -1.23 -33.56
C GLU A 141 16.05 0.27 -33.84
N ALA A 142 14.91 0.62 -34.44
CA ALA A 142 14.57 2.01 -34.72
C ALA A 142 14.44 2.87 -33.45
N LEU A 143 13.84 2.32 -32.39
CA LEU A 143 13.70 3.00 -31.10
C LEU A 143 15.05 3.21 -30.42
N ILE A 144 15.92 2.19 -30.38
CA ILE A 144 17.27 2.29 -29.82
C ILE A 144 18.10 3.31 -30.61
N GLY A 145 18.03 3.28 -31.95
CA GLY A 145 18.67 4.27 -32.82
C GLY A 145 18.16 5.70 -32.59
N ALA A 146 16.91 5.87 -32.15
CA ALA A 146 16.36 7.15 -31.75
C ALA A 146 16.67 7.56 -30.30
N GLY A 147 17.42 6.75 -29.54
CA GLY A 147 17.82 7.03 -28.17
C GLY A 147 16.93 6.43 -27.08
N ALA A 148 16.12 5.40 -27.39
CA ALA A 148 15.40 4.64 -26.37
C ALA A 148 16.37 3.94 -25.42
N VAL A 149 16.23 4.19 -24.11
CA VAL A 149 17.05 3.56 -23.08
C VAL A 149 16.67 2.10 -22.93
N VAL A 150 17.65 1.21 -23.03
CA VAL A 150 17.43 -0.23 -22.82
C VAL A 150 17.46 -0.53 -21.33
N SER A 151 16.33 -1.00 -20.78
CA SER A 151 16.21 -1.39 -19.38
C SER A 151 15.37 -2.65 -19.22
N THR A 152 15.71 -3.44 -18.20
CA THR A 152 15.00 -4.66 -17.84
C THR A 152 13.64 -4.36 -17.20
N PHE A 153 12.75 -5.35 -17.22
CA PHE A 153 11.44 -5.26 -16.59
C PHE A 153 11.57 -5.39 -15.06
N PRO A 154 11.00 -4.44 -14.27
CA PRO A 154 11.00 -4.53 -12.81
C PRO A 154 10.14 -5.70 -12.35
N ILE A 155 10.64 -6.53 -11.43
CA ILE A 155 10.00 -7.79 -11.03
C ILE A 155 8.70 -7.53 -10.24
N LYS A 156 7.55 -7.88 -10.83
CA LYS A 156 6.24 -7.93 -10.16
C LYS A 156 5.53 -9.28 -10.33
N SER A 157 5.99 -10.15 -11.25
CA SER A 157 5.48 -11.51 -11.47
C SER A 157 6.54 -12.42 -12.12
N PRO A 158 6.38 -13.77 -12.08
CA PRO A 158 7.25 -14.73 -12.78
C PRO A 158 7.31 -14.53 -14.30
N GLU A 159 6.33 -13.84 -14.89
CA GLU A 159 6.31 -13.56 -16.33
C GLU A 159 7.39 -12.54 -16.73
N CYS A 160 7.79 -11.65 -15.81
CA CYS A 160 8.87 -10.67 -16.01
C CYS A 160 10.22 -11.33 -16.31
N ASP A 161 10.48 -12.54 -15.80
CA ASP A 161 11.70 -13.29 -16.10
C ASP A 161 11.73 -13.72 -17.57
N THR A 162 10.60 -14.23 -18.07
CA THR A 162 10.48 -14.60 -19.49
C THR A 162 10.61 -13.38 -20.40
N PHE A 163 10.11 -12.22 -19.99
CA PHE A 163 10.28 -10.98 -20.76
C PHE A 163 11.71 -10.45 -20.76
N ASN A 164 12.41 -10.57 -19.64
CA ASN A 164 13.84 -10.22 -19.57
C ASN A 164 14.69 -11.16 -20.41
N ASP A 165 14.38 -12.46 -20.46
CA ASP A 165 15.04 -13.40 -21.37
C ASP A 165 14.78 -13.04 -22.84
N LYS A 166 13.55 -12.62 -23.20
CA LYS A 166 13.24 -12.11 -24.53
C LYS A 166 14.01 -10.83 -24.87
N LEU A 167 14.12 -9.90 -23.91
CA LEU A 167 14.91 -8.68 -24.06
C LEU A 167 16.38 -9.01 -24.33
N SER A 168 16.99 -9.84 -23.48
CA SER A 168 18.39 -10.28 -23.65
C SER A 168 18.60 -10.89 -25.04
N ASN A 169 17.78 -11.88 -25.44
CA ASN A 169 17.86 -12.49 -26.77
C ASN A 169 17.73 -11.48 -27.91
N MET A 170 16.80 -10.52 -27.79
CA MET A 170 16.63 -9.46 -28.80
C MET A 170 17.88 -8.59 -28.92
N ILE A 171 18.44 -8.13 -27.79
CA ILE A 171 19.64 -7.29 -27.77
C ILE A 171 20.86 -8.04 -28.31
N HIS A 172 21.01 -9.33 -28.01
CA HIS A 172 22.06 -10.18 -28.59
C HIS A 172 21.93 -10.33 -30.12
N ARG A 173 20.70 -10.48 -30.65
CA ARG A 173 20.46 -10.49 -32.10
C ARG A 173 20.83 -9.16 -32.75
N LEU A 174 20.42 -8.04 -32.15
CA LEU A 174 20.74 -6.71 -32.67
C LEU A 174 22.25 -6.42 -32.60
N ALA A 175 22.93 -6.84 -31.53
CA ALA A 175 24.38 -6.74 -31.40
C ALA A 175 25.11 -7.54 -32.51
N SER A 176 24.59 -8.71 -32.88
CA SER A 176 25.14 -9.54 -33.96
C SER A 176 24.92 -8.92 -35.35
N ASN A 177 23.86 -8.11 -35.51
CA ASN A 177 23.55 -7.36 -36.73
C ASN A 177 24.28 -6.01 -36.82
N SER A 178 25.39 -5.84 -36.09
CA SER A 178 26.24 -4.63 -36.11
C SER A 178 25.60 -3.36 -35.54
N VAL A 179 24.54 -3.46 -34.73
CA VAL A 179 24.07 -2.33 -33.91
C VAL A 179 25.07 -2.12 -32.76
N GLN A 180 26.08 -1.28 -33.00
CA GLN A 180 27.26 -1.13 -32.13
C GLN A 180 26.89 -0.87 -30.67
N ILE A 181 25.87 -0.04 -30.42
CA ILE A 181 25.41 0.28 -29.07
C ILE A 181 24.88 -0.95 -28.32
N CYS A 182 24.24 -1.90 -29.01
CA CYS A 182 23.74 -3.15 -28.42
C CYS A 182 24.87 -4.10 -28.00
N SER A 183 26.05 -3.99 -28.61
CA SER A 183 27.21 -4.83 -28.26
C SER A 183 27.73 -4.54 -26.84
N GLU A 184 27.58 -3.30 -26.37
CA GLU A 184 27.93 -2.89 -25.01
C GLU A 184 26.74 -3.09 -24.06
N ILE A 185 25.53 -2.70 -24.47
CA ILE A 185 24.31 -2.79 -23.66
C ILE A 185 23.99 -4.23 -23.23
N LYS A 186 24.28 -5.24 -24.07
CA LYS A 186 24.00 -6.65 -23.74
C LYS A 186 24.56 -7.05 -22.38
N HIS A 187 25.74 -6.54 -22.02
CA HIS A 187 26.38 -6.85 -20.74
C HIS A 187 25.57 -6.34 -19.55
N PHE A 188 24.93 -5.18 -19.67
CA PHE A 188 24.10 -4.61 -18.62
C PHE A 188 22.77 -5.36 -18.45
N VAL A 189 22.15 -5.75 -19.56
CA VAL A 189 20.93 -6.58 -19.54
C VAL A 189 21.20 -7.95 -18.92
N ASP A 190 22.28 -8.59 -19.34
CA ASP A 190 22.67 -9.91 -18.83
C ASP A 190 23.08 -9.85 -17.36
N LEU A 191 23.78 -8.79 -16.95
CA LEU A 191 24.16 -8.56 -15.55
C LEU A 191 22.92 -8.40 -14.68
N ASP A 192 21.97 -7.55 -15.09
CA ASP A 192 20.76 -7.31 -14.32
C ASP A 192 19.95 -8.61 -14.16
N ILE A 193 19.91 -9.48 -15.18
CA ILE A 193 19.33 -10.83 -15.06
C ILE A 193 20.16 -11.73 -14.12
N ALA A 194 21.49 -11.68 -14.22
CA ALA A 194 22.39 -12.53 -13.46
C ALA A 194 22.36 -12.24 -11.95
N VAL A 195 22.41 -10.97 -11.54
CA VAL A 195 22.37 -10.58 -10.10
C VAL A 195 21.12 -11.08 -9.37
N ARG A 196 20.06 -11.38 -10.12
CA ARG A 196 18.79 -11.92 -9.61
C ARG A 196 18.76 -13.44 -9.51
N ARG A 197 19.58 -14.15 -10.30
CA ARG A 197 19.50 -15.62 -10.49
C ARG A 197 20.73 -16.37 -10.00
N LYS A 198 21.85 -15.67 -9.82
CA LYS A 198 23.16 -16.24 -9.53
C LYS A 198 23.71 -15.73 -8.21
N SER A 199 24.66 -16.46 -7.64
CA SER A 199 25.36 -15.98 -6.44
C SER A 199 26.30 -14.81 -6.81
N PRO A 200 26.68 -13.97 -5.84
CA PRO A 200 27.67 -12.93 -6.09
C PRO A 200 28.97 -13.48 -6.69
N GLU A 201 29.48 -14.62 -6.24
CA GLU A 201 30.68 -15.25 -6.80
C GLU A 201 30.54 -15.52 -8.30
N GLU A 202 29.43 -16.11 -8.72
CA GLU A 202 29.18 -16.44 -10.11
C GLU A 202 29.04 -15.18 -10.97
N VAL A 203 28.40 -14.12 -10.45
CA VAL A 203 28.29 -12.84 -11.15
C VAL A 203 29.67 -12.22 -11.36
N PHE A 204 30.50 -12.16 -10.32
CA PHE A 204 31.85 -11.62 -10.45
C PHE A 204 32.72 -12.43 -11.40
N GLN A 205 32.57 -13.76 -11.43
CA GLN A 205 33.26 -14.61 -12.41
C GLN A 205 32.84 -14.33 -13.86
N LEU A 206 31.55 -14.10 -14.11
CA LEU A 206 31.01 -13.89 -15.46
C LEU A 206 31.33 -12.51 -16.02
N PHE A 207 31.32 -11.49 -15.16
CA PHE A 207 31.40 -10.08 -15.58
C PHE A 207 32.73 -9.40 -15.25
N ASP A 208 33.72 -10.12 -14.72
CA ASP A 208 35.06 -9.62 -14.36
C ASP A 208 35.69 -8.71 -15.44
N HIS A 209 35.71 -9.19 -16.68
CA HIS A 209 36.29 -8.52 -17.84
C HIS A 209 35.59 -7.20 -18.26
N VAL A 210 34.38 -6.93 -17.76
CA VAL A 210 33.57 -5.75 -18.12
C VAL A 210 33.16 -4.89 -16.93
N MET A 211 33.69 -5.11 -15.72
CA MET A 211 33.27 -4.39 -14.51
C MET A 211 33.37 -2.85 -14.62
N LEU A 212 34.32 -2.32 -15.38
CA LEU A 212 34.48 -0.88 -15.61
C LEU A 212 33.89 -0.39 -16.95
N LEU A 213 33.24 -1.29 -17.72
CA LEU A 213 32.51 -0.92 -18.93
C LEU A 213 31.38 0.03 -18.56
N LYS A 214 31.18 1.06 -19.38
CA LYS A 214 30.12 2.07 -19.18
C LYS A 214 28.96 1.84 -20.12
N HIS A 215 27.77 2.11 -19.63
CA HIS A 215 26.58 2.04 -20.43
C HIS A 215 26.58 3.21 -21.42
N PRO A 216 26.47 2.98 -22.73
CA PRO A 216 26.62 4.02 -23.74
C PRO A 216 25.51 5.09 -23.69
N GLN A 217 24.38 4.80 -23.04
CA GLN A 217 23.24 5.73 -22.95
C GLN A 217 23.09 6.43 -21.59
N THR A 218 23.54 5.79 -20.49
CA THR A 218 23.31 6.29 -19.12
C THR A 218 24.61 6.67 -18.41
N HIS A 219 25.76 6.27 -18.97
CA HIS A 219 27.11 6.48 -18.46
C HIS A 219 27.43 5.86 -17.09
N ILE A 220 26.51 5.09 -16.50
CA ILE A 220 26.81 4.25 -15.33
C ILE A 220 27.69 3.07 -15.75
N SER A 221 28.57 2.62 -14.87
CA SER A 221 29.41 1.45 -15.12
C SER A 221 28.74 0.15 -14.68
N VAL A 222 29.25 -1.00 -15.15
CA VAL A 222 28.81 -2.32 -14.66
C VAL A 222 28.98 -2.41 -13.13
N ILE A 223 30.09 -1.93 -12.59
CA ILE A 223 30.33 -1.93 -11.14
C ILE A 223 29.34 -1.02 -10.39
N ASP A 224 28.85 0.07 -11.01
CA ASP A 224 27.77 0.88 -10.42
C ASP A 224 26.48 0.07 -10.24
N VAL A 225 26.12 -0.75 -11.23
CA VAL A 225 24.93 -1.61 -11.16
C VAL A 225 25.09 -2.64 -10.04
N VAL A 226 26.27 -3.24 -9.89
CA VAL A 226 26.56 -4.21 -8.83
C VAL A 226 26.53 -3.57 -7.44
N LEU A 227 27.12 -2.38 -7.28
CA LEU A 227 27.10 -1.62 -6.02
C LEU A 227 25.68 -1.20 -5.63
N SER A 228 24.79 -1.07 -6.61
CA SER A 228 23.40 -0.64 -6.45
C SER A 228 22.37 -1.78 -6.35
N VAL A 229 22.81 -3.05 -6.27
CA VAL A 229 21.89 -4.19 -6.10
C VAL A 229 21.05 -4.02 -4.83
N THR A 230 19.74 -4.28 -4.94
CA THR A 230 18.78 -4.23 -3.83
C THR A 230 18.21 -5.61 -3.54
N GLY A 231 17.74 -5.85 -2.31
CA GLY A 231 17.17 -7.13 -1.89
C GLY A 231 18.15 -8.06 -1.15
N PRO A 232 17.82 -9.36 -1.04
CA PRO A 232 18.68 -10.35 -0.40
C PRO A 232 20.07 -10.40 -1.04
N GLY A 233 21.14 -10.40 -0.24
CA GLY A 233 22.51 -10.39 -0.75
C GLY A 233 23.09 -9.01 -1.08
N LYS A 234 22.34 -7.91 -0.91
CA LYS A 234 22.85 -6.53 -1.14
C LYS A 234 24.20 -6.27 -0.47
N ALA A 235 24.33 -6.61 0.82
CA ALA A 235 25.56 -6.37 1.57
C ALA A 235 26.75 -7.19 1.01
N GLU A 236 26.49 -8.40 0.53
CA GLU A 236 27.50 -9.27 -0.07
C GLU A 236 27.96 -8.75 -1.43
N TYR A 237 27.04 -8.32 -2.30
CA TYR A 237 27.36 -7.68 -3.58
C TYR A 237 28.16 -6.39 -3.38
N GLN A 238 27.75 -5.52 -2.45
CA GLN A 238 28.45 -4.28 -2.13
C GLN A 238 29.86 -4.56 -1.59
N SER A 239 29.99 -5.48 -0.63
CA SER A 239 31.28 -5.85 -0.05
C SER A 239 32.22 -6.44 -1.11
N LYS A 240 31.73 -7.36 -1.96
CA LYS A 240 32.51 -7.95 -3.05
C LYS A 240 32.89 -6.96 -4.14
N ALA A 241 32.01 -6.01 -4.48
CA ALA A 241 32.35 -4.96 -5.45
C ALA A 241 33.51 -4.09 -4.97
N ILE A 242 33.46 -3.68 -3.70
CA ILE A 242 34.54 -2.89 -3.09
C ILE A 242 35.82 -3.74 -2.96
N GLN A 243 35.70 -5.01 -2.58
CA GLN A 243 36.81 -5.94 -2.54
C GLN A 243 37.43 -6.12 -3.92
N TRP A 244 36.64 -6.33 -4.97
CA TRP A 244 37.12 -6.49 -6.34
C TRP A 244 37.86 -5.25 -6.83
N LEU A 245 37.34 -4.05 -6.55
CA LEU A 245 38.02 -2.80 -6.87
C LEU A 245 39.38 -2.70 -6.16
N ARG A 246 39.48 -3.20 -4.92
CA ARG A 246 40.72 -3.23 -4.14
C ARG A 246 41.71 -4.25 -4.69
N ASP A 247 41.28 -5.49 -4.86
CA ASP A 247 42.12 -6.63 -5.29
C ASP A 247 42.71 -6.40 -6.70
N ASN A 248 42.02 -5.63 -7.54
CA ASN A 248 42.48 -5.27 -8.89
C ASN A 248 43.17 -3.89 -8.99
N ASN A 249 43.40 -3.20 -7.87
CA ASN A 249 43.95 -1.84 -7.84
C ASN A 249 43.18 -0.83 -8.72
N LYS A 250 41.85 -0.93 -8.74
CA LYS A 250 40.94 -0.13 -9.58
C LYS A 250 40.16 0.95 -8.85
N ILE A 251 40.29 1.08 -7.52
CA ILE A 251 39.55 2.07 -6.73
C ILE A 251 39.74 3.50 -7.27
N ASN A 252 40.98 3.96 -7.45
CA ASN A 252 41.26 5.32 -7.93
C ASN A 252 40.74 5.53 -9.36
N GLN A 253 40.94 4.53 -10.24
CA GLN A 253 40.42 4.58 -11.61
C GLN A 253 38.89 4.72 -11.62
N TYR A 254 38.18 3.95 -10.80
CA TYR A 254 36.72 4.04 -10.68
C TYR A 254 36.28 5.43 -10.20
N ILE A 255 36.92 5.96 -9.15
CA ILE A 255 36.57 7.27 -8.59
C ILE A 255 36.82 8.37 -9.63
N GLU A 256 37.99 8.43 -10.26
CA GLU A 256 38.34 9.43 -11.27
C GLU A 256 37.35 9.40 -12.44
N GLU A 257 37.02 8.21 -12.92
CA GLU A 257 36.08 8.03 -14.03
C GLU A 257 34.65 8.40 -13.64
N ALA A 258 34.19 8.05 -12.43
CA ALA A 258 32.87 8.45 -11.93
C ALA A 258 32.77 9.97 -11.77
N VAL A 259 33.78 10.63 -11.20
CA VAL A 259 33.83 12.09 -11.04
C VAL A 259 33.86 12.79 -12.40
N LYS A 260 34.67 12.28 -13.34
CA LYS A 260 34.81 12.86 -14.68
C LYS A 260 33.47 12.85 -15.45
N HIS A 261 32.72 11.75 -15.38
CA HIS A 261 31.51 11.56 -16.17
C HIS A 261 30.22 11.97 -15.45
N PHE A 262 30.30 12.32 -14.15
CA PHE A 262 29.17 12.74 -13.35
C PHE A 262 28.22 13.78 -14.00
N PRO A 263 28.70 14.81 -14.73
CA PRO A 263 27.82 15.78 -15.40
C PRO A 263 27.03 15.19 -16.57
N ASN A 264 27.53 14.09 -17.16
CA ASN A 264 26.94 13.45 -18.34
C ASN A 264 25.97 12.32 -17.97
N LEU A 265 25.84 11.98 -16.68
CA LEU A 265 24.89 10.96 -16.23
C LEU A 265 23.47 11.35 -16.59
N LEU A 266 22.67 10.38 -17.02
CA LEU A 266 21.25 10.60 -17.28
C LEU A 266 20.56 11.09 -15.99
N LYS A 267 19.71 12.13 -16.08
CA LYS A 267 18.97 12.68 -14.94
C LYS A 267 18.32 11.56 -14.11
N GLY A 268 18.51 11.60 -12.79
CA GLY A 268 18.08 10.56 -11.85
C GLY A 268 19.14 9.50 -11.48
N HIS A 269 20.22 9.36 -12.26
CA HIS A 269 21.32 8.43 -11.93
C HIS A 269 22.42 9.08 -11.07
N GLN A 270 22.47 10.41 -11.00
CA GLN A 270 23.47 11.13 -10.20
C GLN A 270 23.40 10.77 -8.70
N PRO A 271 22.23 10.73 -8.04
CA PRO A 271 22.16 10.30 -6.63
C PRO A 271 22.66 8.86 -6.40
N LEU A 272 22.42 7.96 -7.36
CA LEU A 272 22.89 6.58 -7.31
C LEU A 272 24.42 6.51 -7.28
N VAL A 273 25.08 7.22 -8.20
CA VAL A 273 26.55 7.26 -8.27
C VAL A 273 27.14 7.93 -7.02
N VAL A 274 26.48 8.94 -6.44
CA VAL A 274 26.90 9.52 -5.15
C VAL A 274 26.87 8.47 -4.03
N GLN A 275 25.81 7.65 -3.94
CA GLN A 275 25.72 6.60 -2.93
C GLN A 275 26.80 5.52 -3.10
N ASN A 276 27.07 5.12 -4.35
CA ASN A 276 28.13 4.18 -4.67
C ASN A 276 29.51 4.74 -4.28
N LEU A 277 29.81 5.98 -4.65
CA LEU A 277 31.05 6.66 -4.29
C LEU A 277 31.21 6.85 -2.79
N HIS A 278 30.14 7.22 -2.08
CA HIS A 278 30.13 7.30 -0.62
C HIS A 278 30.57 5.99 0.02
N SER A 279 30.01 4.86 -0.44
CA SER A 279 30.36 3.53 0.05
C SER A 279 31.85 3.22 -0.15
N VAL A 280 32.41 3.57 -1.31
CA VAL A 280 33.84 3.41 -1.60
C VAL A 280 34.70 4.31 -0.71
N PHE A 281 34.34 5.60 -0.59
CA PHE A 281 35.04 6.57 0.25
C PHE A 281 35.06 6.17 1.73
N CYS A 282 33.99 5.58 2.24
CA CYS A 282 33.95 5.04 3.61
C CYS A 282 35.02 3.96 3.86
N THR A 283 35.49 3.25 2.83
CA THR A 283 36.53 2.23 2.95
C THR A 283 37.96 2.72 2.76
N LEU A 284 38.15 3.96 2.28
CA LEU A 284 39.47 4.56 2.12
C LEU A 284 40.00 5.10 3.45
N THR A 285 41.30 4.99 3.67
CA THR A 285 41.97 5.66 4.80
C THR A 285 42.16 7.15 4.53
N GLU A 286 42.34 7.52 3.27
CA GLU A 286 42.58 8.89 2.82
C GLU A 286 41.99 9.10 1.42
N ILE A 287 41.41 10.28 1.18
CA ILE A 287 40.90 10.68 -0.13
C ILE A 287 41.88 11.68 -0.74
N PRO A 288 42.45 11.39 -1.93
CA PRO A 288 43.39 12.29 -2.60
C PRO A 288 42.83 13.70 -2.83
N ASN A 289 43.65 14.73 -2.61
CA ASN A 289 43.24 16.13 -2.71
C ASN A 289 42.70 16.51 -4.10
N ASN A 290 43.32 16.01 -5.17
CA ASN A 290 42.86 16.23 -6.56
C ASN A 290 41.43 15.71 -6.81
N ILE A 291 41.06 14.58 -6.18
CA ILE A 291 39.71 14.00 -6.28
C ILE A 291 38.72 14.86 -5.50
N SER A 292 39.06 15.25 -4.27
CA SER A 292 38.24 16.14 -3.43
C SER A 292 37.91 17.45 -4.16
N LEU A 293 38.93 18.12 -4.70
CA LEU A 293 38.78 19.40 -5.43
C LEU A 293 37.96 19.26 -6.72
N ALA A 294 38.04 18.11 -7.40
CA ALA A 294 37.26 17.87 -8.62
C ALA A 294 35.79 17.56 -8.35
N PHE A 295 35.47 16.91 -7.22
CA PHE A 295 34.12 16.40 -6.96
C PHE A 295 33.26 17.31 -6.09
N ILE A 296 33.84 18.04 -5.13
CA ILE A 296 33.10 18.97 -4.25
C ILE A 296 32.23 19.95 -5.06
N PRO A 297 32.73 20.63 -6.11
CA PRO A 297 31.89 21.56 -6.89
C PRO A 297 30.68 20.88 -7.53
N LYS A 298 30.83 19.63 -7.99
CA LYS A 298 29.76 18.87 -8.64
C LYS A 298 28.68 18.45 -7.65
N LEU A 299 29.07 18.08 -6.44
CA LEU A 299 28.14 17.76 -5.35
C LEU A 299 27.35 19.00 -4.89
N LEU A 300 28.00 20.17 -4.84
CA LEU A 300 27.36 21.44 -4.49
C LEU A 300 26.38 21.91 -5.59
N GLU A 301 26.73 21.73 -6.86
CA GLU A 301 25.82 21.97 -8.00
C GLU A 301 24.59 21.07 -7.91
N LEU A 302 24.79 19.78 -7.60
CA LEU A 302 23.70 18.83 -7.43
C LEU A 302 22.78 19.26 -6.27
N LEU A 303 23.33 19.65 -5.11
CA LEU A 303 22.57 20.18 -3.97
C LEU A 303 21.76 21.45 -4.31
N SER A 304 22.26 22.27 -5.23
CA SER A 304 21.61 23.51 -5.67
C SER A 304 20.43 23.25 -6.63
N THR A 305 20.25 22.01 -7.08
CA THR A 305 19.20 21.64 -8.04
C THR A 305 17.86 21.42 -7.33
N LYS A 306 16.80 22.10 -7.77
CA LYS A 306 15.43 22.00 -7.18
C LYS A 306 14.75 20.62 -7.30
N MET A 307 15.43 19.62 -7.85
CA MET A 307 14.87 18.30 -8.17
C MET A 307 15.28 17.20 -7.19
N LEU A 308 16.18 17.46 -6.23
CA LEU A 308 16.57 16.44 -5.24
C LEU A 308 15.52 16.27 -4.15
N PHE A 309 15.25 15.02 -3.78
CA PHE A 309 14.47 14.70 -2.59
C PHE A 309 15.32 14.88 -1.30
N PRO A 310 14.71 15.11 -0.12
CA PRO A 310 15.45 15.32 1.13
C PRO A 310 16.46 14.21 1.48
N LYS A 311 16.14 12.95 1.17
CA LYS A 311 17.05 11.81 1.36
C LYS A 311 18.29 11.90 0.46
N GLU A 312 18.14 12.38 -0.77
CA GLU A 312 19.25 12.52 -1.71
C GLU A 312 20.16 13.68 -1.29
N GLN A 313 19.57 14.79 -0.83
CA GLN A 313 20.32 15.90 -0.23
C GLN A 313 21.13 15.43 0.99
N HIS A 314 20.53 14.62 1.87
CA HIS A 314 21.23 14.02 3.01
C HIS A 314 22.45 13.21 2.57
N PHE A 315 22.30 12.30 1.60
CA PHE A 315 23.42 11.51 1.10
C PHE A 315 24.54 12.35 0.49
N VAL A 316 24.21 13.43 -0.23
CA VAL A 316 25.22 14.33 -0.78
C VAL A 316 25.98 15.05 0.34
N VAL A 317 25.30 15.55 1.37
CA VAL A 317 25.94 16.20 2.53
C VAL A 317 26.80 15.23 3.33
N VAL A 318 26.33 14.00 3.58
CA VAL A 318 27.14 12.97 4.26
C VAL A 318 28.37 12.60 3.42
N THR A 319 28.25 12.58 2.09
CA THR A 319 29.39 12.33 1.21
C THR A 319 30.41 13.47 1.28
N LEU A 320 29.95 14.73 1.28
CA LEU A 320 30.81 15.90 1.50
C LEU A 320 31.50 15.87 2.87
N TYR A 321 30.79 15.42 3.92
CA TYR A 321 31.39 15.21 5.24
C TYR A 321 32.53 14.20 5.18
N VAL A 322 32.33 13.02 4.59
CA VAL A 322 33.40 12.01 4.47
C VAL A 322 34.59 12.52 3.65
N ILE A 323 34.33 13.26 2.55
CA ILE A 323 35.39 13.89 1.75
C ILE A 323 36.21 14.87 2.59
N THR A 324 35.55 15.76 3.33
CA THR A 324 36.22 16.75 4.18
C THR A 324 36.93 16.10 5.36
N GLN A 325 36.40 15.03 5.93
CA GLN A 325 37.01 14.28 7.02
C GLN A 325 38.31 13.57 6.58
N LYS A 326 38.27 12.88 5.43
CA LYS A 326 39.37 12.00 4.97
C LYS A 326 40.39 12.68 4.06
N CYS A 327 40.16 13.92 3.64
CA CYS A 327 41.15 14.73 2.93
C CYS A 327 42.07 15.43 3.95
N LYS A 328 43.31 14.97 4.10
CA LYS A 328 44.24 15.49 5.11
C LYS A 328 44.86 16.84 4.75
N VAL A 329 45.21 17.03 3.47
CA VAL A 329 45.82 18.28 2.97
C VAL A 329 44.69 19.21 2.50
N LYS A 330 44.27 20.13 3.38
CA LYS A 330 43.24 21.14 3.08
C LYS A 330 43.82 22.54 2.81
N ASP A 331 45.10 22.75 3.06
CA ASP A 331 45.76 24.06 2.89
C ASP A 331 45.84 24.50 1.41
N ASP A 332 45.75 23.54 0.49
CA ASP A 332 45.66 23.79 -0.95
C ASP A 332 44.23 24.12 -1.42
N TRP A 333 43.22 24.06 -0.54
CA TRP A 333 41.85 24.42 -0.92
C TRP A 333 41.77 25.94 -1.02
N ASN A 334 41.56 26.43 -2.24
CA ASN A 334 41.42 27.86 -2.45
C ASN A 334 40.19 28.43 -1.71
N LEU A 335 40.24 29.73 -1.40
CA LEU A 335 39.16 30.41 -0.68
C LEU A 335 37.79 30.26 -1.38
N ASP A 336 37.76 30.25 -2.71
CA ASP A 336 36.55 30.10 -3.52
C ASP A 336 35.83 28.75 -3.28
N ILE A 337 36.55 27.64 -3.16
CA ILE A 337 35.96 26.32 -2.89
C ILE A 337 35.42 26.26 -1.45
N ILE A 338 36.15 26.81 -0.48
CA ILE A 338 35.71 26.80 0.92
C ILE A 338 34.49 27.72 1.11
N GLU A 339 34.45 28.88 0.45
CA GLU A 339 33.29 29.77 0.44
C GLU A 339 32.06 29.11 -0.23
N LYS A 340 32.23 28.44 -1.37
CA LYS A 340 31.15 27.69 -2.03
C LYS A 340 30.62 26.55 -1.17
N LEU A 341 31.52 25.77 -0.56
CA LEU A 341 31.14 24.69 0.36
C LEU A 341 30.37 25.24 1.55
N SER A 342 30.87 26.31 2.15
CA SER A 342 30.26 26.93 3.33
C SER A 342 28.91 27.58 3.03
N SER A 343 28.79 28.26 1.89
CA SER A 343 27.53 28.82 1.40
C SER A 343 26.52 27.70 1.12
N GLY A 344 26.94 26.62 0.47
CA GLY A 344 26.08 25.45 0.20
C GLY A 344 25.60 24.73 1.45
N MET A 345 26.40 24.74 2.53
CA MET A 345 26.01 24.13 3.82
C MET A 345 25.14 25.05 4.68
N SER A 346 25.19 26.38 4.49
CA SER A 346 24.47 27.36 5.31
C SER A 346 22.96 27.11 5.40
N SER A 347 22.31 26.66 4.32
CA SER A 347 20.87 26.33 4.30
C SER A 347 20.50 25.13 5.18
N PHE A 348 21.44 24.23 5.45
CA PHE A 348 21.22 23.05 6.31
C PHE A 348 21.48 23.35 7.79
N VAL A 349 22.34 24.33 8.06
CA VAL A 349 22.68 24.78 9.41
C VAL A 349 21.65 25.75 9.97
N ASN A 350 20.93 26.48 9.13
CA ASN A 350 19.81 27.33 9.59
C ASN A 350 18.53 26.52 9.96
N ASN A 351 18.51 25.21 9.72
CA ASN A 351 17.39 24.30 10.03
C ASN A 351 17.84 23.20 11.02
N ASN A 352 18.00 23.57 12.29
CA ASN A 352 18.63 22.81 13.39
C ASN A 352 18.05 21.41 13.72
N HIS A 353 16.98 20.95 13.05
CA HIS A 353 16.26 19.72 13.42
C HIS A 353 16.32 18.60 12.36
N SER A 354 17.27 18.66 11.42
CA SER A 354 17.46 17.59 10.42
C SER A 354 18.70 16.75 10.71
N ALA A 355 18.62 15.42 10.51
CA ALA A 355 19.79 14.53 10.59
C ALA A 355 20.93 14.97 9.65
N THR A 356 20.61 15.70 8.58
CA THR A 356 21.57 16.32 7.65
C THR A 356 22.36 17.47 8.28
N ALA A 357 21.76 18.22 9.21
CA ALA A 357 22.42 19.34 9.88
C ALA A 357 23.64 18.90 10.68
N ILE A 358 23.60 17.72 11.33
CA ILE A 358 24.73 17.18 12.10
C ILE A 358 25.97 17.04 11.22
N TYR A 359 25.82 16.50 10.01
CA TYR A 359 26.91 16.35 9.05
C TYR A 359 27.33 17.69 8.42
N ALA A 360 26.40 18.64 8.26
CA ALA A 360 26.74 20.01 7.82
C ALA A 360 27.61 20.73 8.87
N TYR A 361 27.28 20.62 10.15
CA TYR A 361 28.14 21.07 11.25
C TYR A 361 29.45 20.27 11.31
N GLY A 362 29.43 18.97 11.03
CA GLY A 362 30.61 18.13 10.91
C GLY A 362 31.57 18.59 9.80
N ILE A 363 31.03 19.07 8.66
CA ILE A 363 31.83 19.67 7.59
C ILE A 363 32.52 20.94 8.11
N PHE A 364 31.81 21.81 8.83
CA PHE A 364 32.41 23.00 9.43
C PHE A 364 33.49 22.64 10.47
N ALA A 365 33.26 21.60 11.27
CA ALA A 365 34.26 21.08 12.21
C ALA A 365 35.56 20.64 11.50
N ASN A 366 35.43 19.96 10.35
CA ASN A 366 36.57 19.54 9.54
C ASN A 366 37.30 20.71 8.86
N LEU A 367 36.70 21.90 8.80
CA LEU A 367 37.27 23.11 8.20
C LEU A 367 37.91 24.05 9.24
N VAL A 368 37.73 23.80 10.55
CA VAL A 368 38.31 24.64 11.63
C VAL A 368 39.82 24.80 11.50
N SER A 369 40.52 23.77 11.00
CA SER A 369 41.98 23.80 10.81
C SER A 369 42.45 24.64 9.62
N THR A 370 41.54 25.17 8.79
CA THR A 370 41.91 25.98 7.63
C THR A 370 42.20 27.43 8.03
N VAL A 371 43.17 28.06 7.35
CA VAL A 371 43.56 29.48 7.59
C VAL A 371 42.41 30.47 7.36
N HIS A 372 41.35 30.03 6.69
CA HIS A 372 40.19 30.85 6.32
C HIS A 372 38.95 30.66 7.22
N ALA A 373 39.00 29.73 8.20
CA ALA A 373 37.87 29.34 9.03
C ALA A 373 37.14 30.52 9.70
N ASN A 374 37.87 31.40 10.40
CA ASN A 374 37.28 32.53 11.13
C ASN A 374 36.52 33.51 10.20
N LYS A 375 37.13 33.86 9.05
CA LYS A 375 36.51 34.76 8.06
C LYS A 375 35.21 34.16 7.53
N ILE A 376 35.21 32.86 7.28
CA ILE A 376 34.08 32.15 6.68
C ILE A 376 32.95 31.97 7.69
N PHE A 377 33.23 31.49 8.90
CA PHE A 377 32.22 31.30 9.94
C PHE A 377 31.52 32.62 10.32
N THR A 378 32.29 33.72 10.36
CA THR A 378 31.74 35.07 10.55
C THR A 378 30.82 35.46 9.38
N SER A 379 31.21 35.18 8.13
CA SER A 379 30.43 35.54 6.94
C SER A 379 29.08 34.82 6.83
N ILE A 380 28.97 33.60 7.37
CA ILE A 380 27.74 32.80 7.36
C ILE A 380 26.94 32.90 8.67
N GLY A 381 27.41 33.67 9.65
CA GLY A 381 26.74 33.85 10.94
C GLY A 381 26.77 32.62 11.85
N LEU A 382 27.77 31.75 11.73
CA LEU A 382 27.92 30.57 12.58
C LEU A 382 28.49 30.99 13.94
N THR A 383 27.63 31.06 14.97
CA THR A 383 28.02 31.54 16.32
C THR A 383 28.14 30.43 17.36
N SER A 384 27.47 29.30 17.15
CA SER A 384 27.53 28.14 18.04
C SER A 384 27.05 26.87 17.30
N VAL A 385 27.38 25.72 17.86
CA VAL A 385 26.78 24.42 17.59
C VAL A 385 25.62 24.21 18.57
N PRO A 386 24.37 24.03 18.10
CA PRO A 386 23.22 23.78 18.96
C PRO A 386 23.40 22.53 19.81
N GLU A 387 22.95 22.55 21.07
CA GLU A 387 23.04 21.38 21.96
C GLU A 387 22.33 20.15 21.40
N GLU A 388 21.26 20.34 20.64
CA GLU A 388 20.53 19.27 19.95
C GLU A 388 21.41 18.53 18.93
N ILE A 389 22.31 19.25 18.25
CA ILE A 389 23.27 18.68 17.30
C ILE A 389 24.37 17.92 18.03
N LEU A 390 24.87 18.46 19.15
CA LEU A 390 25.85 17.79 20.01
C LEU A 390 25.28 16.49 20.60
N THR A 391 24.06 16.55 21.14
CA THR A 391 23.35 15.39 21.70
C THR A 391 23.06 14.36 20.61
N SER A 392 22.61 14.80 19.44
CA SER A 392 22.38 13.88 18.31
C SER A 392 23.67 13.22 17.83
N ALA A 393 24.78 13.94 17.83
CA ALA A 393 26.10 13.38 17.52
C ALA A 393 26.57 12.39 18.59
N GLU A 394 26.31 12.64 19.88
CA GLU A 394 26.60 11.69 20.97
C GLU A 394 25.86 10.35 20.78
N MET A 395 24.67 10.39 20.21
CA MET A 395 23.89 9.21 19.83
C MET A 395 24.37 8.55 18.52
N THR A 396 25.28 9.15 17.75
CA THR A 396 25.88 8.49 16.56
C THR A 396 27.06 7.60 16.96
N MET A 397 27.34 6.52 16.22
CA MET A 397 28.56 5.71 16.41
C MET A 397 29.80 6.27 15.66
N ASP A 398 29.86 7.57 15.39
CA ASP A 398 30.99 8.24 14.73
C ASP A 398 31.75 9.13 15.73
N ASP A 399 32.81 8.58 16.34
CA ASP A 399 33.57 9.29 17.36
C ASP A 399 34.35 10.50 16.80
N ASN A 400 34.71 10.48 15.52
CA ASN A 400 35.36 11.62 14.87
C ASN A 400 34.39 12.78 14.69
N LEU A 401 33.12 12.49 14.36
CA LEU A 401 32.06 13.50 14.28
C LEU A 401 31.79 14.14 15.64
N LYS A 402 31.71 13.32 16.71
CA LYS A 402 31.52 13.82 18.08
C LYS A 402 32.64 14.77 18.49
N GLU A 403 33.89 14.33 18.34
CA GLU A 403 35.05 15.12 18.76
C GLU A 403 35.18 16.40 17.91
N GLY A 404 34.99 16.29 16.60
CA GLY A 404 34.99 17.44 15.70
C GLY A 404 33.96 18.50 16.08
N LEU A 405 32.73 18.08 16.44
CA LEU A 405 31.68 19.02 16.84
C LEU A 405 31.95 19.68 18.19
N ARG A 406 32.51 18.97 19.16
CA ARG A 406 32.97 19.57 20.43
C ARG A 406 34.08 20.59 20.19
N HIS A 407 35.02 20.28 19.31
CA HIS A 407 36.08 21.20 18.94
C HIS A 407 35.54 22.45 18.23
N LEU A 408 34.61 22.29 17.28
CA LEU A 408 33.93 23.41 16.63
C LEU A 408 33.20 24.28 17.65
N GLN A 409 32.47 23.69 18.59
CA GLN A 409 31.78 24.43 19.64
C GLN A 409 32.74 25.26 20.48
N LYS A 410 33.88 24.67 20.88
CA LYS A 410 34.93 25.39 21.63
C LYS A 410 35.51 26.55 20.82
N TYR A 411 35.78 26.33 19.53
CA TYR A 411 36.31 27.34 18.62
C TYR A 411 35.36 28.53 18.46
N LEU A 412 34.06 28.28 18.32
CA LEU A 412 33.04 29.33 18.13
C LEU A 412 32.80 30.16 19.41
N ILE A 413 32.85 29.55 20.59
CA ILE A 413 32.66 30.26 21.89
C ILE A 413 33.88 31.08 22.29
N GLN A 414 35.09 30.64 21.93
CA GLN A 414 36.35 31.34 22.26
C GLN A 414 37.22 31.52 21.00
N PRO A 415 36.89 32.48 20.11
CA PRO A 415 37.65 32.69 18.88
C PRO A 415 39.11 33.11 19.11
N SER A 416 39.44 33.62 20.31
CA SER A 416 40.70 34.32 20.61
C SER A 416 41.81 33.47 21.22
N ALA A 417 41.69 32.14 21.24
CA ALA A 417 42.75 31.25 21.77
C ALA A 417 43.38 30.33 20.71
N ALA A 418 43.03 30.49 19.43
CA ALA A 418 43.62 29.73 18.33
C ALA A 418 44.68 30.56 17.59
N SER A 419 45.68 31.04 18.34
CA SER A 419 47.00 31.30 17.78
C SER A 419 47.97 30.42 18.57
N GLU A 420 48.52 29.41 17.88
CA GLU A 420 49.74 28.69 18.24
C GLU A 420 49.77 28.07 19.65
N GLU A 421 49.32 26.81 19.78
CA GLU A 421 49.91 25.74 20.62
C GLU A 421 48.85 24.71 21.04
N SER A 422 48.82 23.56 20.35
CA SER A 422 48.50 22.22 20.91
C SER A 422 48.28 21.16 19.81
N ILE A 423 49.22 21.09 18.85
CA ILE A 423 49.39 19.90 18.01
C ILE A 423 50.28 18.95 18.81
N SER A 424 49.72 18.07 19.66
CA SER A 424 50.42 16.85 20.15
C SER A 424 49.68 15.97 21.17
N ALA A 425 48.62 16.40 21.85
CA ALA A 425 48.18 15.69 23.07
C ALA A 425 46.70 15.26 23.07
N VAL A 426 46.32 14.32 22.19
CA VAL A 426 45.08 13.53 22.35
C VAL A 426 45.35 12.06 22.02
N LEU A 427 46.21 11.45 22.84
CA LEU A 427 46.27 10.00 23.05
C LEU A 427 46.60 9.81 24.54
N GLY A 428 45.60 9.61 25.39
CA GLY A 428 45.84 9.27 26.78
C GLY A 428 44.72 9.62 27.77
N ASP A 429 44.00 8.57 28.15
CA ASP A 429 43.38 8.30 29.45
C ASP A 429 42.04 8.93 29.91
N LEU A 430 41.14 7.99 30.20
CA LEU A 430 39.95 8.02 31.03
C LEU A 430 40.31 8.17 32.51
N SER A 431 39.57 8.98 33.28
CA SER A 431 38.95 8.56 34.56
C SER A 431 38.15 9.68 35.25
N THR A 432 36.89 9.34 35.57
CA THR A 432 36.09 9.68 36.78
C THR A 432 36.16 11.11 37.37
N THR A 433 35.04 11.84 37.42
CA THR A 433 34.12 11.93 38.60
C THR A 433 32.97 12.92 38.38
N SER A 434 31.88 12.65 39.11
CA SER A 434 30.54 13.26 39.20
C SER A 434 30.45 14.57 39.99
N VAL A 435 29.39 15.39 39.76
CA VAL A 435 28.32 15.80 40.73
C VAL A 435 27.65 17.17 40.40
N GLN A 436 26.30 17.11 40.31
CA GLN A 436 25.18 18.03 40.64
C GLN A 436 24.97 19.47 40.07
N GLU A 437 23.81 19.58 39.43
CA GLU A 437 22.70 20.56 39.54
C GLU A 437 22.89 21.91 40.26
N SER A 438 22.46 22.99 39.58
CA SER A 438 21.58 24.02 40.18
C SER A 438 20.84 24.83 39.10
N ALA A 439 19.62 25.24 39.43
CA ALA A 439 18.60 25.75 38.52
C ALA A 439 18.53 27.29 38.38
N ALA A 440 17.86 27.69 37.28
CA ALA A 440 17.02 28.88 37.05
C ALA A 440 17.67 30.26 36.86
N ASN A 441 17.47 30.88 35.68
CA ASN A 441 16.44 31.92 35.53
C ASN A 441 16.27 32.40 34.07
N ASP A 442 15.01 32.73 33.77
CA ASP A 442 14.44 33.22 32.52
C ASP A 442 15.11 34.46 31.92
N LEU A 443 15.19 34.50 30.58
CA LEU A 443 15.03 35.71 29.77
C LEU A 443 14.78 35.32 28.31
N GLN A 444 13.51 35.40 27.86
CA GLN A 444 13.18 35.50 26.44
C GLN A 444 13.62 36.88 25.92
N PRO A 445 14.03 36.97 24.64
CA PRO A 445 13.16 37.69 23.71
C PRO A 445 13.12 37.11 22.28
N GLY A 446 11.91 37.06 21.72
CA GLY A 446 11.68 37.36 20.30
C GLY A 446 11.82 36.22 19.29
N ILE A 447 10.87 35.30 19.27
CA ILE A 447 10.67 34.37 18.15
C ILE A 447 10.05 35.14 16.97
N ILE A 448 10.79 35.26 15.86
CA ILE A 448 10.20 35.54 14.54
C ILE A 448 9.83 34.19 13.93
N THR A 449 8.54 33.86 14.01
CA THR A 449 7.93 32.64 13.47
C THR A 449 7.76 32.74 11.95
N PHE A 450 8.40 31.85 11.20
CA PHE A 450 7.94 31.44 9.88
C PHE A 450 7.93 29.92 9.78
N ARG A 451 6.89 29.27 10.32
CA ARG A 451 6.53 27.89 9.95
C ARG A 451 5.50 27.94 8.83
N LYS A 452 5.79 27.24 7.73
CA LYS A 452 4.75 26.82 6.78
C LYS A 452 3.89 25.80 7.52
N GLU A 453 2.63 26.14 7.77
CA GLU A 453 1.63 25.19 8.27
C GLU A 453 1.75 23.88 7.48
N GLN A 454 1.99 22.76 8.18
CA GLN A 454 1.85 21.45 7.55
C GLN A 454 0.38 21.33 7.14
N LYS A 455 0.09 21.42 5.84
CA LYS A 455 -1.25 21.17 5.33
C LYS A 455 -1.46 19.66 5.35
N TRP A 456 -2.10 19.13 6.38
CA TRP A 456 -2.71 17.80 6.31
C TRP A 456 -4.21 17.93 6.07
N VAL A 457 -4.80 16.88 5.50
CA VAL A 457 -6.25 16.77 5.37
C VAL A 457 -6.74 16.03 6.60
N GLN A 458 -7.54 16.69 7.43
CA GLN A 458 -8.18 16.09 8.60
C GLN A 458 -9.14 14.99 8.13
N ILE A 459 -8.85 13.74 8.46
CA ILE A 459 -9.67 12.58 8.09
C ILE A 459 -10.35 12.00 9.32
N SER A 460 -9.59 11.73 10.39
CA SER A 460 -10.14 11.22 11.64
C SER A 460 -11.12 12.22 12.26
N GLU A 461 -12.22 11.72 12.83
CA GLU A 461 -13.16 12.54 13.57
C GLU A 461 -12.76 12.64 15.04
N LYS A 462 -12.50 11.48 15.69
CA LYS A 462 -12.15 11.37 17.12
C LYS A 462 -10.80 11.97 17.47
N TRP A 463 -9.78 11.78 16.62
CA TRP A 463 -8.41 12.16 16.94
C TRP A 463 -8.03 13.56 16.47
N SER A 464 -8.99 14.27 15.89
CA SER A 464 -8.73 15.41 15.03
C SER A 464 -8.13 16.61 15.75
N GLU A 465 -8.65 16.96 16.93
CA GLU A 465 -8.07 18.00 17.81
C GLU A 465 -6.65 17.66 18.27
N LYS A 466 -6.41 16.38 18.58
CA LYS A 466 -5.07 15.92 18.99
C LYS A 466 -4.11 15.97 17.82
N LEU A 467 -4.51 15.56 16.62
CA LEU A 467 -3.67 15.66 15.42
C LEU A 467 -3.38 17.13 15.06
N GLU A 468 -4.35 18.02 15.25
CA GLU A 468 -4.13 19.45 15.12
C GLU A 468 -3.09 19.97 16.11
N LYS A 469 -3.19 19.56 17.38
CA LYS A 469 -2.18 19.89 18.39
C LYS A 469 -0.81 19.30 18.05
N LEU A 470 -0.76 18.06 17.57
CA LEU A 470 0.47 17.37 17.17
C LEU A 470 1.19 18.13 16.05
N SER A 471 0.45 18.57 15.02
CA SER A 471 1.00 19.34 13.90
C SER A 471 1.63 20.69 14.29
N LYS A 472 1.14 21.28 15.38
CA LYS A 472 1.59 22.56 15.94
C LYS A 472 2.69 22.37 16.98
N THR A 473 2.93 21.14 17.44
CA THR A 473 3.91 20.84 18.48
C THR A 473 5.33 20.97 17.91
N GLU A 474 6.24 21.56 18.67
CA GLU A 474 7.65 21.72 18.26
C GLU A 474 8.49 20.49 18.62
N ASN A 475 8.25 19.91 19.80
CA ASN A 475 8.94 18.72 20.31
C ASN A 475 8.31 17.41 19.79
N VAL A 476 8.49 17.13 18.50
CA VAL A 476 8.05 15.89 17.86
C VAL A 476 9.21 14.92 17.65
N VAL A 477 8.93 13.63 17.76
CA VAL A 477 9.84 12.54 17.38
C VAL A 477 9.64 12.24 15.89
N LYS A 478 10.70 12.36 15.10
CA LYS A 478 10.71 11.97 13.68
C LYS A 478 11.65 10.79 13.46
N VAL A 479 11.10 9.67 12.99
CA VAL A 479 11.87 8.46 12.63
C VAL A 479 11.51 8.06 11.21
N GLY A 480 12.47 8.17 10.29
CA GLY A 480 12.19 8.04 8.86
C GLY A 480 11.16 9.07 8.39
N ASN A 481 10.06 8.58 7.79
CA ASN A 481 8.94 9.43 7.35
C ASN A 481 7.85 9.56 8.42
N ILE A 482 8.02 8.97 9.61
CA ILE A 482 7.00 8.92 10.67
C ILE A 482 7.28 10.03 11.67
N ILE A 483 6.26 10.83 11.98
CA ILE A 483 6.29 11.95 12.92
C ILE A 483 5.26 11.68 14.01
N PHE A 484 5.65 11.67 15.27
CA PHE A 484 4.72 11.51 16.40
C PHE A 484 5.26 12.21 17.64
N VAL A 485 4.46 12.34 18.70
CA VAL A 485 4.92 12.87 19.99
C VAL A 485 4.96 11.74 21.00
N ASN A 486 6.12 11.48 21.59
CA ASN A 486 6.29 10.47 22.65
C ASN A 486 5.82 11.03 24.00
N ASN A 487 4.51 11.22 24.14
CA ASN A 487 3.84 11.74 25.32
C ASN A 487 2.52 10.96 25.54
N GLU A 488 2.13 10.76 26.79
CA GLU A 488 0.88 10.11 27.17
C GLU A 488 -0.37 10.76 26.53
N GLU A 489 -0.35 12.07 26.28
CA GLU A 489 -1.45 12.78 25.62
C GLU A 489 -1.77 12.20 24.22
N PHE A 490 -0.73 11.80 23.47
CA PHE A 490 -0.83 11.27 22.11
C PHE A 490 -0.76 9.75 22.08
N CYS A 491 -0.59 9.09 23.23
CA CYS A 491 -0.66 7.64 23.35
C CYS A 491 -2.11 7.17 23.19
N ILE A 492 -2.36 6.33 22.19
CA ILE A 492 -3.66 5.69 21.92
C ILE A 492 -3.82 4.48 22.84
N ALA A 493 -2.81 3.62 22.92
CA ALA A 493 -2.89 2.36 23.65
C ALA A 493 -1.50 1.86 24.09
N LYS A 494 -1.47 1.13 25.21
CA LYS A 494 -0.32 0.35 25.68
C LYS A 494 -0.70 -1.13 25.62
N GLY A 495 0.11 -1.93 24.92
CA GLY A 495 -0.11 -3.37 24.69
C GLY A 495 0.80 -4.26 25.53
N SER A 496 0.71 -5.57 25.31
CA SER A 496 1.64 -6.53 25.92
C SER A 496 3.06 -6.36 25.38
N SER A 497 4.04 -6.86 26.13
CA SER A 497 5.45 -6.89 25.73
C SER A 497 6.05 -5.51 25.42
N GLY A 498 5.60 -4.46 26.11
CA GLY A 498 6.11 -3.10 25.95
C GLY A 498 5.74 -2.44 24.62
N THR A 499 4.65 -2.87 23.98
CA THR A 499 4.09 -2.23 22.79
C THR A 499 3.38 -0.95 23.15
N GLU A 500 3.61 0.13 22.42
CA GLU A 500 2.90 1.40 22.60
C GLU A 500 2.41 1.90 21.24
N VAL A 501 1.21 2.44 21.17
CA VAL A 501 0.62 2.97 19.95
C VAL A 501 0.35 4.45 20.14
N PHE A 502 0.92 5.28 19.29
CA PHE A 502 0.80 6.74 19.33
C PHE A 502 0.05 7.28 18.11
N LEU A 503 -0.58 8.45 18.25
CA LEU A 503 -1.01 9.26 17.12
C LEU A 503 0.22 9.82 16.41
N GLY A 504 0.21 9.79 15.08
CA GLY A 504 1.28 10.37 14.28
C GLY A 504 0.80 10.87 12.94
N LEU A 505 1.73 11.52 12.24
CA LEU A 505 1.62 11.94 10.86
C LEU A 505 2.78 11.31 10.08
N ARG A 506 2.52 10.94 8.83
CA ARG A 506 3.59 10.72 7.86
C ARG A 506 4.06 12.06 7.31
N GLU A 507 5.28 12.11 6.76
CA GLU A 507 5.87 13.31 6.18
C GLU A 507 4.99 13.99 5.11
N ASP A 508 4.18 13.23 4.39
CA ASP A 508 3.20 13.73 3.39
C ASP A 508 1.89 14.26 4.01
N GLY A 509 1.76 14.27 5.34
CA GLY A 509 0.58 14.68 6.07
C GLY A 509 -0.44 13.56 6.30
N THR A 510 -0.17 12.31 5.92
CA THR A 510 -1.10 11.20 6.18
C THR A 510 -1.22 10.91 7.68
N GLU A 511 -2.44 10.87 8.22
CA GLU A 511 -2.71 10.47 9.61
C GLU A 511 -2.43 8.98 9.83
N VAL A 512 -1.67 8.66 10.89
CA VAL A 512 -1.23 7.29 11.18
C VAL A 512 -1.34 6.93 12.66
N ALA A 513 -1.52 5.63 12.92
CA ALA A 513 -1.25 5.03 14.21
C ALA A 513 0.17 4.46 14.20
N VAL A 514 1.04 4.94 15.10
CA VAL A 514 2.45 4.55 15.19
C VAL A 514 2.62 3.51 16.27
N LYS A 515 2.76 2.23 15.90
CA LYS A 515 3.05 1.13 16.82
C LYS A 515 4.55 1.04 17.05
N ARG A 516 4.99 1.35 18.27
CA ARG A 516 6.37 1.29 18.75
C ARG A 516 6.59 0.03 19.57
N MET A 517 7.70 -0.68 19.33
CA MET A 517 8.14 -1.81 20.16
C MET A 517 9.64 -1.75 20.41
N SER A 518 10.07 -2.15 21.60
CA SER A 518 11.49 -2.30 21.95
C SER A 518 12.16 -3.35 21.06
N ARG A 519 13.47 -3.18 20.81
CA ARG A 519 14.31 -4.09 20.04
C ARG A 519 14.23 -5.55 20.50
N SER A 520 14.00 -5.83 21.78
CA SER A 520 13.83 -7.20 22.30
C SER A 520 12.62 -7.94 21.71
N ASN A 521 11.58 -7.21 21.29
CA ASN A 521 10.36 -7.76 20.67
C ASN A 521 10.26 -7.46 19.17
N TYR A 522 11.35 -6.99 18.56
CA TYR A 522 11.40 -6.54 17.17
C TYR A 522 10.96 -7.60 16.14
N GLN A 523 11.22 -8.88 16.41
CA GLN A 523 10.81 -9.97 15.52
C GLN A 523 9.28 -10.06 15.34
N VAL A 524 8.51 -9.68 16.36
CA VAL A 524 7.03 -9.62 16.30
C VAL A 524 6.60 -8.49 15.38
N LEU A 525 7.19 -7.31 15.53
CA LEU A 525 6.89 -6.14 14.70
C LEU A 525 7.28 -6.37 13.23
N LYS A 526 8.44 -6.99 12.97
CA LYS A 526 8.87 -7.39 11.62
C LYS A 526 7.99 -8.46 11.00
N ASN A 527 7.52 -9.41 11.81
CA ASN A 527 6.56 -10.40 11.34
C ASN A 527 5.27 -9.71 10.87
N GLU A 528 4.73 -8.80 11.68
CA GLU A 528 3.54 -8.00 11.32
C GLU A 528 3.75 -7.18 10.04
N GLU A 529 4.87 -6.45 9.95
CA GLU A 529 5.26 -5.69 8.75
C GLU A 529 5.32 -6.59 7.50
N SER A 530 5.93 -7.77 7.62
CA SER A 530 6.07 -8.71 6.50
C SER A 530 4.74 -9.25 5.97
N PHE A 531 3.71 -9.32 6.81
CA PHE A 531 2.36 -9.69 6.40
C PHE A 531 1.63 -8.51 5.77
N LEU A 532 1.58 -7.37 6.47
CA LEU A 532 0.79 -6.22 6.03
C LEU A 532 1.33 -5.56 4.76
N ARG A 533 2.61 -5.74 4.41
CA ARG A 533 3.18 -5.30 3.13
C ARG A 533 2.83 -6.17 1.93
N LEU A 534 2.20 -7.32 2.13
CA LEU A 534 1.75 -8.16 1.01
C LEU A 534 0.67 -7.41 0.23
N PRO A 535 0.81 -7.22 -1.10
CA PRO A 535 -0.20 -6.52 -1.90
C PRO A 535 -1.61 -7.12 -1.77
N LYS A 536 -1.70 -8.44 -1.54
CA LYS A 536 -2.97 -9.15 -1.36
C LYS A 536 -3.66 -8.85 -0.02
N LEU A 537 -2.95 -8.26 0.95
CA LEU A 537 -3.50 -7.84 2.24
C LEU A 537 -3.79 -6.33 2.31
N ASP A 538 -3.44 -5.53 1.28
CA ASP A 538 -4.00 -4.18 1.13
C ASP A 538 -5.46 -4.30 0.68
N HIS A 539 -6.35 -4.52 1.65
CA HIS A 539 -7.74 -4.85 1.44
C HIS A 539 -8.64 -4.03 2.39
N PRO A 540 -9.86 -3.63 2.00
CA PRO A 540 -10.78 -2.84 2.84
C PRO A 540 -11.10 -3.40 4.24
N PHE A 541 -10.86 -4.68 4.50
CA PHE A 541 -11.14 -5.36 5.77
C PHE A 541 -9.90 -5.66 6.60
N ILE A 542 -8.73 -5.17 6.17
CA ILE A 542 -7.44 -5.31 6.85
C ILE A 542 -6.91 -3.90 7.13
N VAL A 543 -6.25 -3.70 8.26
CA VAL A 543 -5.58 -2.42 8.55
C VAL A 543 -4.48 -2.19 7.52
N ARG A 544 -4.44 -1.02 6.89
CA ARG A 544 -3.45 -0.74 5.85
C ARG A 544 -2.09 -0.44 6.46
N TYR A 545 -1.05 -1.06 5.90
CA TYR A 545 0.34 -0.67 6.11
C TYR A 545 0.63 0.69 5.46
N ILE A 546 1.24 1.62 6.20
CA ILE A 546 1.59 2.94 5.68
C ILE A 546 3.10 3.11 5.56
N ASP A 547 3.84 2.87 6.64
CA ASP A 547 5.30 3.01 6.64
C ASP A 547 5.95 2.15 7.74
N PHE A 548 7.27 1.99 7.67
CA PHE A 548 8.05 1.34 8.71
C PHE A 548 9.38 2.06 8.88
N ALA A 549 9.75 2.31 10.13
CA ALA A 549 11.04 2.89 10.48
C ALA A 549 11.63 2.20 11.72
N GLU A 550 12.91 2.41 11.96
CA GLU A 550 13.62 1.87 13.11
C GLU A 550 14.70 2.85 13.54
N ASP A 551 14.98 2.87 14.84
CA ASP A 551 16.15 3.52 15.43
C ASP A 551 16.96 2.50 16.24
N GLU A 552 17.93 2.96 17.02
CA GLU A 552 18.82 2.09 17.79
C GLU A 552 18.09 1.21 18.82
N ASN A 553 16.95 1.69 19.33
CA ASN A 553 16.25 1.15 20.51
C ASN A 553 14.88 0.55 20.18
N PHE A 554 14.21 1.06 19.13
CA PHE A 554 12.82 0.76 18.82
C PHE A 554 12.57 0.54 17.33
N GLY A 555 11.60 -0.33 17.04
CA GLY A 555 10.95 -0.40 15.73
C GLY A 555 9.62 0.36 15.75
N TYR A 556 9.27 0.98 14.63
CA TYR A 556 8.08 1.81 14.43
C TYR A 556 7.32 1.34 13.19
N LEU A 557 6.09 0.87 13.39
CA LEU A 557 5.18 0.49 12.32
C LEU A 557 4.05 1.50 12.23
N ALA A 558 4.02 2.28 11.15
CA ALA A 558 2.93 3.21 10.87
C ALA A 558 1.81 2.48 10.12
N LEU A 559 0.63 2.48 10.73
CA LEU A 559 -0.58 1.85 10.22
C LEU A 559 -1.67 2.90 9.97
N GLN A 560 -2.67 2.54 9.17
CA GLN A 560 -3.88 3.32 9.02
C GLN A 560 -4.48 3.67 10.40
N LEU A 561 -4.67 4.97 10.65
CA LEU A 561 -5.36 5.42 11.85
C LEU A 561 -6.85 5.03 11.78
N CYS A 562 -7.34 4.45 12.87
CA CYS A 562 -8.73 4.06 13.05
C CYS A 562 -9.32 4.79 14.27
N GLU A 563 -10.64 4.92 14.32
CA GLU A 563 -11.34 5.68 15.35
C GLU A 563 -11.36 4.94 16.69
N CYS A 564 -11.64 3.64 16.68
CA CYS A 564 -11.74 2.86 17.89
C CYS A 564 -11.57 1.36 17.64
N THR A 565 -11.42 0.60 18.72
CA THR A 565 -11.52 -0.87 18.67
C THR A 565 -12.99 -1.31 18.64
N LEU A 566 -13.26 -2.53 18.21
CA LEU A 566 -14.59 -3.12 18.27
C LEU A 566 -15.09 -3.26 19.71
N GLU A 567 -14.21 -3.48 20.67
CA GLU A 567 -14.54 -3.46 22.10
C GLU A 567 -15.09 -2.09 22.54
N GLU A 568 -14.45 -1.00 22.13
CA GLU A 568 -14.91 0.37 22.43
C GLU A 568 -16.20 0.73 21.67
N PHE A 569 -16.33 0.25 20.44
CA PHE A 569 -17.48 0.56 19.58
C PHE A 569 -18.76 -0.17 20.02
N LEU A 570 -18.63 -1.39 20.54
CA LEU A 570 -19.77 -2.23 20.90
C LEU A 570 -20.49 -1.69 22.13
N LYS A 571 -21.60 -1.00 21.86
CA LYS A 571 -22.57 -0.57 22.87
C LYS A 571 -23.80 -1.51 22.86
N PRO A 572 -24.49 -1.69 24.00
CA PRO A 572 -25.65 -2.59 24.09
C PRO A 572 -26.79 -2.25 23.10
N ASP A 573 -26.91 -0.98 22.72
CA ASP A 573 -27.99 -0.39 21.93
C ASP A 573 -27.74 -0.40 20.40
N LEU A 574 -26.62 -0.98 19.93
CA LEU A 574 -26.37 -1.09 18.49
C LEU A 574 -27.46 -1.91 17.78
N THR A 575 -27.90 -1.42 16.62
CA THR A 575 -28.93 -2.11 15.83
C THR A 575 -28.46 -3.48 15.34
N GLU A 576 -29.39 -4.44 15.26
CA GLU A 576 -29.10 -5.79 14.76
C GLU A 576 -28.58 -5.79 13.32
N LYS A 577 -28.96 -4.80 12.50
CA LYS A 577 -28.43 -4.62 11.15
C LYS A 577 -26.94 -4.30 11.18
N LEU A 578 -26.52 -3.37 12.05
CA LEU A 578 -25.12 -2.99 12.18
C LEU A 578 -24.29 -4.14 12.75
N LYS A 579 -24.76 -4.81 13.81
CA LYS A 579 -24.10 -6.00 14.36
C LYS A 579 -23.91 -7.09 13.29
N ARG A 580 -24.94 -7.36 12.48
CA ARG A 580 -24.85 -8.32 11.36
C ARG A 580 -23.80 -7.91 10.32
N ASN A 581 -23.70 -6.61 10.01
CA ASN A 581 -22.68 -6.10 9.10
C ASN A 581 -21.26 -6.26 9.68
N LEU A 582 -21.06 -5.94 10.96
CA LEU A 582 -19.77 -6.14 11.63
C LEU A 582 -19.32 -7.61 11.60
N VAL A 583 -20.23 -8.54 11.90
CA VAL A 583 -19.94 -9.99 11.77
C VAL A 583 -19.53 -10.33 10.33
N LYS A 584 -20.23 -9.80 9.33
CA LYS A 584 -19.90 -10.03 7.92
C LYS A 584 -18.50 -9.52 7.57
N GLU A 585 -18.16 -8.33 8.03
CA GLU A 585 -16.86 -7.67 7.77
C GLU A 585 -15.72 -8.44 8.47
N VAL A 586 -15.91 -8.91 9.70
CA VAL A 586 -14.96 -9.78 10.42
C VAL A 586 -14.75 -11.13 9.71
N LEU A 587 -15.82 -11.76 9.22
CA LEU A 587 -15.66 -13.00 8.45
C LEU A 587 -15.01 -12.73 7.08
N SER A 588 -15.25 -11.55 6.50
CA SER A 588 -14.64 -11.17 5.22
C SER A 588 -13.15 -10.92 5.38
N SER A 589 -12.68 -10.30 6.47
CA SER A 589 -11.24 -10.16 6.75
C SER A 589 -10.57 -11.53 6.90
N LEU A 590 -11.21 -12.48 7.59
CA LEU A 590 -10.68 -13.83 7.71
C LEU A 590 -10.66 -14.58 6.36
N SER A 591 -11.65 -14.33 5.50
CA SER A 591 -11.68 -14.86 4.13
C SER A 591 -10.51 -14.34 3.30
N VAL A 592 -10.11 -13.08 3.47
CA VAL A 592 -8.91 -12.53 2.82
C VAL A 592 -7.67 -13.33 3.23
N LEU A 593 -7.50 -13.67 4.52
CA LEU A 593 -6.33 -14.42 5.00
C LEU A 593 -6.33 -15.89 4.56
N HIS A 594 -7.47 -16.58 4.71
CA HIS A 594 -7.60 -18.02 4.44
C HIS A 594 -7.65 -18.36 2.95
N SER A 595 -7.88 -17.38 2.08
CA SER A 595 -7.83 -17.53 0.61
C SER A 595 -6.43 -17.34 0.02
N GLN A 596 -5.45 -16.89 0.82
CA GLN A 596 -4.09 -16.73 0.35
C GLN A 596 -3.46 -18.09 -0.01
N THR A 597 -2.46 -18.05 -0.89
CA THR A 597 -1.64 -19.22 -1.24
C THR A 597 -0.16 -18.84 -1.07
N PRO A 598 0.53 -19.35 -0.02
CA PRO A 598 -0.01 -20.17 1.07
C PRO A 598 -1.02 -19.42 1.97
N GLN A 599 -1.87 -20.19 2.65
CA GLN A 599 -2.92 -19.67 3.55
C GLN A 599 -2.32 -19.02 4.79
N ILE A 600 -2.95 -17.95 5.28
CA ILE A 600 -2.48 -17.19 6.45
C ILE A 600 -3.39 -17.47 7.64
N LEU A 601 -2.81 -17.79 8.79
CA LEU A 601 -3.49 -17.88 10.08
C LEU A 601 -3.26 -16.60 10.87
N HIS A 602 -4.32 -15.99 11.39
CA HIS A 602 -4.22 -14.75 12.17
C HIS A 602 -3.68 -15.02 13.59
N ARG A 603 -4.29 -16.01 14.28
CA ARG A 603 -3.94 -16.50 15.62
C ARG A 603 -4.23 -15.57 16.81
N ASP A 604 -4.51 -14.28 16.62
CA ASP A 604 -4.93 -13.37 17.71
C ASP A 604 -6.20 -12.57 17.40
N ILE A 605 -7.26 -13.26 16.96
CA ILE A 605 -8.56 -12.61 16.66
C ILE A 605 -9.25 -12.30 17.98
N LYS A 606 -9.52 -11.02 18.25
CA LYS A 606 -10.22 -10.55 19.46
C LYS A 606 -10.83 -9.16 19.22
N PRO A 607 -11.78 -8.69 20.05
CA PRO A 607 -12.41 -7.39 19.90
C PRO A 607 -11.42 -6.21 19.82
N GLN A 608 -10.30 -6.28 20.54
CA GLN A 608 -9.27 -5.23 20.53
C GLN A 608 -8.50 -5.14 19.22
N ASN A 609 -8.42 -6.24 18.46
CA ASN A 609 -7.67 -6.34 17.21
C ASN A 609 -8.57 -6.16 15.97
N VAL A 610 -9.86 -5.88 16.16
CA VAL A 610 -10.77 -5.43 15.10
C VAL A 610 -11.00 -3.94 15.30
N LEU A 611 -10.51 -3.12 14.38
CA LEU A 611 -10.57 -1.67 14.43
C LEU A 611 -11.70 -1.14 13.55
N LEU A 612 -12.27 0.01 13.89
CA LEU A 612 -13.29 0.69 13.10
C LEU A 612 -12.67 1.94 12.49
N ASP A 613 -12.72 2.04 11.16
CA ASP A 613 -12.28 3.25 10.46
C ASP A 613 -13.31 4.39 10.57
N VAL A 614 -12.98 5.56 10.01
CA VAL A 614 -13.86 6.74 9.99
C VAL A 614 -15.23 6.48 9.34
N CYS A 615 -15.35 5.47 8.47
CA CYS A 615 -16.63 5.09 7.88
C CYS A 615 -17.40 4.05 8.73
N GLY A 616 -16.90 3.70 9.92
CA GLY A 616 -17.45 2.67 10.78
C GLY A 616 -17.29 1.26 10.22
N LYS A 617 -16.29 1.01 9.37
CA LYS A 617 -16.01 -0.30 8.79
C LYS A 617 -14.98 -1.07 9.61
N ALA A 618 -15.25 -2.37 9.83
CA ALA A 618 -14.35 -3.23 10.58
C ALA A 618 -13.11 -3.64 9.76
N ARG A 619 -11.93 -3.48 10.37
CA ARG A 619 -10.62 -3.81 9.84
C ARG A 619 -9.85 -4.67 10.82
N LEU A 620 -9.36 -5.82 10.37
CA LEU A 620 -8.54 -6.70 11.21
C LEU A 620 -7.10 -6.15 11.27
N ALA A 621 -6.55 -6.10 12.48
CA ALA A 621 -5.22 -5.59 12.80
C ALA A 621 -4.43 -6.60 13.66
N ASP A 622 -3.15 -6.29 13.90
CA ASP A 622 -2.22 -7.04 14.76
C ASP A 622 -1.81 -8.42 14.23
N PHE A 623 -0.92 -8.42 13.23
CA PHE A 623 -0.39 -9.63 12.59
C PHE A 623 0.91 -10.14 13.25
N GLY A 624 1.26 -9.64 14.44
CA GLY A 624 2.52 -9.92 15.12
C GLY A 624 2.80 -11.40 15.33
N ILE A 625 1.77 -12.21 15.60
CA ILE A 625 1.91 -13.67 15.78
C ILE A 625 1.35 -14.51 14.64
N SER A 626 0.92 -13.88 13.54
CA SER A 626 0.38 -14.56 12.36
C SER A 626 1.39 -15.50 11.72
N ARG A 627 0.91 -16.51 11.00
CA ARG A 627 1.75 -17.55 10.36
C ARG A 627 1.19 -17.95 8.98
N ARG A 628 2.09 -18.32 8.06
CA ARG A 628 1.72 -18.97 6.80
C ARG A 628 1.73 -20.47 6.99
N LEU A 629 0.70 -21.15 6.49
CA LEU A 629 0.72 -22.60 6.36
C LEU A 629 1.76 -22.99 5.27
N PRO A 630 2.55 -24.06 5.44
CA PRO A 630 3.42 -24.53 4.38
C PRO A 630 2.61 -24.92 3.13
N ILE A 631 3.18 -24.72 1.94
CA ILE A 631 2.50 -25.03 0.67
C ILE A 631 2.11 -26.52 0.66
N GLY A 632 0.83 -26.79 0.34
CA GLY A 632 0.28 -28.15 0.33
C GLY A 632 -0.04 -28.73 1.71
N GLN A 633 0.27 -28.03 2.81
CA GLN A 633 -0.07 -28.48 4.16
C GLN A 633 -1.33 -27.81 4.70
N THR A 634 -2.07 -28.54 5.53
CA THR A 634 -3.31 -28.07 6.17
C THR A 634 -3.11 -27.66 7.64
N SER A 635 -1.88 -27.79 8.15
CA SER A 635 -1.51 -27.42 9.52
C SER A 635 -0.06 -26.97 9.61
N LEU A 636 0.24 -26.17 10.62
CA LEU A 636 1.59 -25.78 11.02
C LEU A 636 1.78 -26.14 12.50
N ARG A 637 2.85 -26.87 12.83
CA ARG A 637 3.23 -27.08 14.24
C ARG A 637 3.94 -25.84 14.78
N THR A 638 3.45 -25.34 15.89
CA THR A 638 3.99 -24.18 16.61
C THR A 638 3.48 -24.22 18.04
N ARG A 639 4.21 -23.63 18.97
CA ARG A 639 3.72 -23.37 20.33
C ARG A 639 2.39 -22.62 20.31
N GLY A 640 1.54 -22.90 21.29
CA GLY A 640 0.35 -22.11 21.58
C GLY A 640 0.71 -20.63 21.71
N ALA A 641 -0.07 -19.77 21.07
CA ALA A 641 0.07 -18.32 21.15
C ALA A 641 -1.29 -17.67 20.86
N GLY A 642 -1.56 -16.56 21.52
CA GLY A 642 -2.81 -15.80 21.41
C GLY A 642 -3.19 -15.20 22.75
N THR A 643 -4.31 -14.51 22.78
CA THR A 643 -4.85 -13.91 24.01
C THR A 643 -5.73 -14.91 24.75
N LYS A 644 -5.50 -15.08 26.07
CA LYS A 644 -6.35 -15.90 26.94
C LYS A 644 -7.84 -15.62 26.71
N CYS A 645 -8.66 -16.66 26.80
CA CYS A 645 -10.10 -16.66 26.45
C CYS A 645 -10.43 -16.51 24.95
N TRP A 646 -9.49 -16.06 24.11
CA TRP A 646 -9.64 -15.89 22.65
C TRP A 646 -8.77 -16.88 21.86
N MET A 647 -8.57 -18.06 22.43
CA MET A 647 -7.80 -19.15 21.83
C MET A 647 -8.70 -20.33 21.53
N ALA A 648 -8.45 -20.99 20.40
CA ALA A 648 -9.11 -22.23 20.07
C ALA A 648 -8.72 -23.33 21.07
N ARG A 649 -9.61 -24.30 21.28
CA ARG A 649 -9.42 -25.40 22.24
C ARG A 649 -8.09 -26.11 22.07
N GLU A 650 -7.73 -26.41 20.83
CA GLU A 650 -6.49 -27.10 20.48
C GLU A 650 -5.22 -26.26 20.70
N ASN A 651 -5.35 -24.97 20.97
CA ASN A 651 -4.23 -24.04 21.13
C ASN A 651 -3.99 -23.58 22.59
N ILE A 652 -4.85 -23.98 23.54
CA ILE A 652 -4.79 -23.51 24.94
C ILE A 652 -3.51 -23.97 25.65
N ASP A 653 -2.99 -25.15 25.30
CA ASP A 653 -1.76 -25.67 25.88
C ASP A 653 -0.53 -25.02 25.19
N GLU A 654 0.11 -24.07 25.89
CA GLU A 654 1.24 -23.29 25.36
C GLU A 654 2.56 -24.09 25.34
N ASP A 655 2.66 -25.16 26.13
CA ASP A 655 3.88 -25.95 26.30
C ASP A 655 4.02 -27.09 25.27
N VAL A 656 3.00 -27.32 24.45
CA VAL A 656 2.96 -28.40 23.46
C VAL A 656 2.88 -27.84 22.04
N ASP A 657 3.74 -28.35 21.15
CA ASP A 657 3.65 -28.05 19.71
C ASP A 657 2.40 -28.69 19.09
N VAL A 658 1.35 -27.87 18.95
CA VAL A 658 0.06 -28.27 18.40
C VAL A 658 -0.05 -27.89 16.92
N PRO A 659 -0.69 -28.75 16.09
CA PRO A 659 -0.93 -28.45 14.69
C PRO A 659 -1.99 -27.36 14.55
N CYS A 660 -1.56 -26.10 14.43
CA CYS A 660 -2.41 -24.96 14.16
C CYS A 660 -3.02 -25.06 12.77
N LYS A 661 -4.33 -24.83 12.65
CA LYS A 661 -5.11 -24.90 11.41
C LYS A 661 -6.01 -23.68 11.29
N MET A 662 -6.53 -23.43 10.09
CA MET A 662 -7.57 -22.41 9.86
C MET A 662 -8.80 -22.60 10.76
N SER A 663 -9.13 -23.84 11.13
CA SER A 663 -10.24 -24.15 12.04
C SER A 663 -10.09 -23.52 13.42
N ALA A 664 -8.86 -23.20 13.86
CA ALA A 664 -8.63 -22.49 15.11
C ALA A 664 -9.13 -21.05 15.02
N ASP A 665 -8.75 -20.31 13.97
CA ASP A 665 -9.27 -18.96 13.71
C ASP A 665 -10.80 -18.96 13.56
N ILE A 666 -11.39 -20.01 12.97
CA ILE A 666 -12.87 -20.14 12.85
C ILE A 666 -13.56 -20.25 14.21
N GLN A 667 -13.00 -21.01 15.15
CA GLN A 667 -13.57 -21.10 16.50
C GLN A 667 -13.57 -19.74 17.18
N VAL A 668 -12.45 -19.02 17.10
CA VAL A 668 -12.30 -17.69 17.71
C VAL A 668 -13.18 -16.65 17.01
N ALA A 669 -13.31 -16.70 15.68
CA ALA A 669 -14.27 -15.89 14.94
C ALA A 669 -15.73 -16.19 15.33
N GLY A 670 -16.04 -17.44 15.71
CA GLY A 670 -17.35 -17.83 16.24
C GLY A 670 -17.61 -17.23 17.62
N MET A 671 -16.59 -17.20 18.48
CA MET A 671 -16.63 -16.51 19.78
C MET A 671 -16.89 -15.02 19.59
N LEU A 672 -16.16 -14.39 18.66
CA LEU A 672 -16.30 -12.97 18.33
C LEU A 672 -17.65 -12.65 17.69
N THR A 673 -18.19 -13.56 16.87
CA THR A 673 -19.54 -13.43 16.30
C THR A 673 -20.60 -13.36 17.40
N TYR A 674 -20.52 -14.24 18.40
CA TYR A 674 -21.42 -14.14 19.55
C TYR A 674 -21.20 -12.86 20.36
N TYR A 675 -19.94 -12.46 20.57
CA TYR A 675 -19.60 -11.22 21.28
C TYR A 675 -20.25 -9.99 20.64
N ILE A 676 -20.18 -9.87 19.31
CA ILE A 676 -20.83 -8.79 18.57
C ILE A 676 -22.37 -8.84 18.73
N LEU A 677 -22.97 -10.01 18.51
CA LEU A 677 -24.43 -10.14 18.48
C LEU A 677 -25.07 -10.00 19.88
N SER A 678 -24.37 -10.45 20.92
CA SER A 678 -24.80 -10.34 22.31
C SER A 678 -24.52 -8.98 22.95
N GLY A 679 -23.84 -8.06 22.24
CA GLY A 679 -23.44 -6.77 22.78
C GLY A 679 -22.37 -6.85 23.86
N GLY A 680 -21.40 -7.75 23.71
CA GLY A 680 -20.20 -7.83 24.56
C GLY A 680 -20.07 -9.08 25.45
N HIS A 681 -20.96 -10.07 25.32
CA HIS A 681 -20.86 -11.31 26.11
C HIS A 681 -19.98 -12.34 25.40
N HIS A 682 -19.12 -13.04 26.15
CA HIS A 682 -18.33 -14.14 25.62
C HIS A 682 -19.10 -15.48 25.75
N PRO A 683 -19.11 -16.38 24.74
CA PRO A 683 -19.95 -17.57 24.79
C PRO A 683 -19.49 -18.59 25.85
N PHE A 684 -18.23 -18.51 26.26
CA PHE A 684 -17.64 -19.40 27.27
C PHE A 684 -17.57 -18.76 28.68
N GLY A 685 -18.29 -17.67 28.92
CA GLY A 685 -18.35 -17.01 30.23
C GLY A 685 -17.21 -16.03 30.48
N LYS A 686 -16.96 -15.69 31.75
CA LYS A 686 -16.02 -14.64 32.17
C LYS A 686 -14.59 -15.18 32.37
N LYS A 687 -13.61 -14.27 32.41
CA LYS A 687 -12.16 -14.52 32.34
C LYS A 687 -11.63 -15.73 33.16
N ILE A 688 -12.13 -15.98 34.37
CA ILE A 688 -11.60 -17.05 35.23
C ILE A 688 -12.00 -18.46 34.72
N GLU A 689 -13.24 -18.63 34.30
CA GLU A 689 -13.77 -19.95 33.89
C GLU A 689 -13.68 -20.17 32.37
N CYS A 690 -13.41 -19.10 31.61
CA CYS A 690 -13.55 -19.11 30.16
C CYS A 690 -12.66 -20.16 29.49
N GLU A 691 -11.35 -20.21 29.80
CA GLU A 691 -10.45 -21.18 29.16
C GLU A 691 -10.83 -22.63 29.48
N TYR A 692 -11.24 -22.89 30.73
CA TYR A 692 -11.77 -24.18 31.14
C TYR A 692 -13.03 -24.54 30.34
N ASN A 693 -13.94 -23.59 30.16
CA ASN A 693 -15.15 -23.76 29.37
C ASN A 693 -14.85 -24.00 27.88
N VAL A 694 -13.87 -23.30 27.29
CA VAL A 694 -13.40 -23.57 25.91
C VAL A 694 -12.85 -25.00 25.82
N TYR A 695 -12.03 -25.41 26.79
CA TYR A 695 -11.44 -26.74 26.85
C TYR A 695 -12.52 -27.84 26.95
N ARG A 696 -13.51 -27.67 27.84
CA ARG A 696 -14.63 -28.59 28.03
C ARG A 696 -15.62 -28.55 26.87
N GLY A 697 -15.68 -27.44 26.12
CA GLY A 697 -16.68 -27.17 25.10
C GLY A 697 -18.03 -26.74 25.68
N GLN A 698 -18.03 -26.12 26.86
CA GLN A 698 -19.23 -25.66 27.57
C GLN A 698 -19.49 -24.19 27.24
N TYR A 699 -20.60 -23.88 26.56
CA TYR A 699 -20.92 -22.51 26.14
C TYR A 699 -22.39 -22.16 26.44
N SER A 700 -22.69 -20.87 26.52
CA SER A 700 -24.05 -20.32 26.58
C SER A 700 -24.25 -19.23 25.54
N LEU A 701 -25.31 -19.35 24.75
CA LEU A 701 -25.73 -18.37 23.74
C LEU A 701 -27.01 -17.61 24.14
N GLN A 702 -27.32 -17.54 25.43
CA GLN A 702 -28.60 -17.03 25.94
C GLN A 702 -28.90 -15.56 25.57
N HIS A 703 -27.86 -14.76 25.30
CA HIS A 703 -28.00 -13.33 24.99
C HIS A 703 -28.29 -13.05 23.51
N VAL A 704 -28.35 -14.09 22.67
CA VAL A 704 -28.78 -13.99 21.27
C VAL A 704 -30.14 -14.66 21.15
N ARG A 705 -31.09 -14.03 20.47
CA ARG A 705 -32.43 -14.61 20.23
C ARG A 705 -32.55 -15.28 18.86
N ASP A 706 -31.88 -14.75 17.84
CA ASP A 706 -31.90 -15.26 16.46
C ASP A 706 -31.35 -16.69 16.41
N VAL A 707 -32.23 -17.66 16.15
CA VAL A 707 -31.88 -19.08 16.08
C VAL A 707 -30.95 -19.41 14.90
N ILE A 708 -31.01 -18.64 13.81
CA ILE A 708 -30.10 -18.79 12.68
C ILE A 708 -28.71 -18.29 13.05
N ALA A 709 -28.63 -17.21 13.84
CA ALA A 709 -27.37 -16.73 14.37
C ALA A 709 -26.73 -17.76 15.32
N LYS A 710 -27.52 -18.34 16.23
CA LYS A 710 -27.05 -19.44 17.10
C LYS A 710 -26.52 -20.60 16.28
N ASN A 711 -27.26 -21.02 15.25
CA ASN A 711 -26.83 -22.12 14.39
C ASN A 711 -25.46 -21.87 13.72
N LEU A 712 -25.20 -20.63 13.27
CA LEU A 712 -23.89 -20.24 12.73
C LEU A 712 -22.80 -20.29 13.80
N ILE A 713 -23.05 -19.68 14.97
CA ILE A 713 -22.10 -19.62 16.07
C ILE A 713 -21.72 -21.03 16.52
N GLU A 714 -22.69 -21.89 16.78
CA GLU A 714 -22.48 -23.28 17.21
C GLU A 714 -21.66 -24.10 16.22
N TRP A 715 -21.89 -23.87 14.92
CA TRP A 715 -21.12 -24.52 13.87
C TRP A 715 -19.65 -24.07 13.90
N MET A 716 -19.40 -22.77 14.11
CA MET A 716 -18.06 -22.20 14.20
C MET A 716 -17.32 -22.60 15.48
N ILE A 717 -17.98 -22.58 16.64
CA ILE A 717 -17.35 -22.84 17.95
C ILE A 717 -17.28 -24.33 18.31
N ASN A 718 -17.64 -25.23 17.39
CA ASN A 718 -17.70 -26.66 17.63
C ASN A 718 -16.41 -27.19 18.28
N LYS A 719 -16.56 -28.00 19.34
CA LYS A 719 -15.44 -28.57 20.10
C LYS A 719 -14.51 -29.40 19.21
N ASN A 720 -15.04 -30.07 18.20
CA ASN A 720 -14.28 -30.85 17.22
C ASN A 720 -13.86 -29.95 16.04
N PRO A 721 -12.56 -29.69 15.83
CA PRO A 721 -12.09 -28.82 14.75
C PRO A 721 -12.51 -29.25 13.33
N LYS A 722 -12.75 -30.55 13.11
CA LYS A 722 -13.14 -31.10 11.80
C LYS A 722 -14.58 -30.77 11.42
N GLU A 723 -15.44 -30.53 12.41
CA GLU A 723 -16.85 -30.18 12.20
C GLU A 723 -17.05 -28.68 11.95
N ARG A 724 -16.00 -27.87 12.14
CA ARG A 724 -16.05 -26.42 11.95
C ARG A 724 -16.08 -26.08 10.45
N PRO A 725 -16.86 -25.08 10.03
CA PRO A 725 -16.92 -24.62 8.64
C PRO A 725 -15.61 -23.99 8.18
N ARG A 726 -15.42 -23.86 6.87
CA ARG A 726 -14.47 -22.85 6.36
C ARG A 726 -15.17 -21.50 6.34
N VAL A 727 -14.39 -20.42 6.37
CA VAL A 727 -14.93 -19.04 6.38
C VAL A 727 -15.88 -18.74 5.21
N LYS A 728 -15.61 -19.28 4.01
CA LYS A 728 -16.53 -19.15 2.86
C LYS A 728 -17.88 -19.83 3.10
N ASP A 729 -17.88 -20.94 3.83
CA ASP A 729 -19.10 -21.67 4.19
C ASP A 729 -19.88 -20.86 5.25
N CYS A 730 -19.19 -20.14 6.16
CA CYS A 730 -19.81 -19.18 7.09
C CYS A 730 -20.47 -18.00 6.35
N LEU A 731 -19.78 -17.39 5.39
CA LEU A 731 -20.31 -16.26 4.60
C LEU A 731 -21.50 -16.65 3.72
N ALA A 732 -21.59 -17.92 3.32
CA ALA A 732 -22.74 -18.46 2.58
C ALA A 732 -23.93 -18.86 3.49
N HIS A 733 -23.75 -18.85 4.81
CA HIS A 733 -24.75 -19.28 5.78
C HIS A 733 -26.03 -18.43 5.71
N PRO A 734 -27.23 -19.00 5.98
CA PRO A 734 -28.51 -18.27 5.92
C PRO A 734 -28.63 -17.05 6.81
N PHE A 735 -27.74 -16.92 7.79
CA PHE A 735 -27.59 -15.70 8.57
C PHE A 735 -27.36 -14.47 7.68
N PHE A 736 -26.67 -14.61 6.54
CA PHE A 736 -26.40 -13.51 5.60
C PHE A 736 -27.36 -13.44 4.41
N TRP A 737 -28.38 -14.30 4.35
CA TRP A 737 -29.32 -14.30 3.23
C TRP A 737 -30.21 -13.06 3.23
N SER A 738 -30.49 -12.55 2.03
CA SER A 738 -31.49 -11.51 1.82
C SER A 738 -32.88 -12.00 2.21
N ARG A 739 -33.80 -11.06 2.49
CA ARG A 739 -35.21 -11.38 2.76
C ARG A 739 -35.82 -12.22 1.64
N LEU A 740 -35.59 -11.83 0.38
CA LEU A 740 -36.06 -12.55 -0.80
C LEU A 740 -35.59 -14.01 -0.83
N ARG A 741 -34.31 -14.27 -0.52
CA ARG A 741 -33.77 -15.64 -0.52
C ARG A 741 -34.34 -16.49 0.61
N LYS A 742 -34.64 -15.89 1.77
CA LYS A 742 -35.33 -16.56 2.88
C LYS A 742 -36.77 -16.93 2.50
N VAL A 743 -37.47 -16.03 1.81
CA VAL A 743 -38.82 -16.28 1.28
C VAL A 743 -38.80 -17.41 0.24
N GLU A 744 -37.86 -17.38 -0.71
CA GLU A 744 -37.67 -18.45 -1.71
C GLU A 744 -37.38 -19.81 -1.05
N TYR A 745 -36.67 -19.81 0.08
CA TYR A 745 -36.40 -21.02 0.83
C TYR A 745 -37.67 -21.59 1.46
N LEU A 746 -38.51 -20.74 2.08
CA LEU A 746 -39.82 -21.17 2.60
C LEU A 746 -40.72 -21.72 1.50
N LYS A 747 -40.74 -21.08 0.32
CA LYS A 747 -41.43 -21.59 -0.88
C LYS A 747 -40.93 -22.98 -1.27
N SER A 748 -39.61 -23.17 -1.29
CA SER A 748 -38.97 -24.44 -1.65
C SER A 748 -39.30 -25.54 -0.64
N ILE A 749 -39.32 -25.24 0.65
CA ILE A 749 -39.76 -26.18 1.69
C ILE A 749 -41.24 -26.54 1.51
N GLY A 750 -42.10 -25.57 1.16
CA GLY A 750 -43.50 -25.83 0.81
C GLY A 750 -43.69 -26.75 -0.40
N ASN A 751 -42.65 -26.97 -1.20
CA ASN A 751 -42.61 -27.89 -2.35
C ASN A 751 -42.02 -29.28 -2.03
N GLU A 752 -41.41 -29.48 -0.87
CA GLU A 752 -40.93 -30.80 -0.44
C GLU A 752 -42.12 -31.77 -0.32
N GLU A 753 -41.91 -33.04 -0.68
CA GLU A 753 -43.00 -34.01 -0.84
C GLU A 753 -43.84 -34.16 0.43
N GLU A 754 -43.19 -34.19 1.59
CA GLU A 754 -43.82 -34.33 2.90
C GLU A 754 -44.70 -33.12 3.27
N VAL A 755 -44.36 -31.93 2.78
CA VAL A 755 -45.16 -30.72 3.01
C VAL A 755 -46.25 -30.60 1.94
N ARG A 756 -45.91 -30.84 0.68
CA ARG A 756 -46.83 -30.78 -0.45
C ARG A 756 -47.98 -31.77 -0.30
N ASN A 757 -47.66 -33.00 0.11
CA ASN A 757 -48.57 -34.13 0.23
C ASN A 757 -48.85 -34.48 1.71
N TYR A 758 -49.12 -33.46 2.52
CA TYR A 758 -49.29 -33.60 3.97
C TYR A 758 -50.33 -34.65 4.40
N LYS A 759 -51.38 -34.90 3.60
CA LYS A 759 -52.41 -35.92 3.91
C LYS A 759 -51.87 -37.35 3.86
N ALA A 760 -50.86 -37.60 3.02
CA ALA A 760 -50.20 -38.90 2.89
C ALA A 760 -48.90 -38.99 3.70
N THR A 761 -48.52 -37.91 4.38
CA THR A 761 -47.27 -37.82 5.15
C THR A 761 -47.47 -38.38 6.55
N ASP A 762 -46.43 -38.99 7.11
CA ASP A 762 -46.44 -39.49 8.48
C ASP A 762 -46.79 -38.35 9.45
N LYS A 763 -47.87 -38.54 10.21
CA LYS A 763 -48.35 -37.58 11.20
C LYS A 763 -47.26 -37.23 12.23
N ARG A 764 -46.42 -38.20 12.62
CA ARG A 764 -45.32 -37.96 13.56
C ARG A 764 -44.35 -36.91 13.03
N LEU A 765 -44.01 -36.96 11.74
CA LEU A 765 -43.09 -36.00 11.13
C LEU A 765 -43.68 -34.58 11.09
N LEU A 766 -44.99 -34.47 10.87
CA LEU A 766 -45.70 -33.18 10.90
C LEU A 766 -45.80 -32.63 12.32
N ASP A 767 -46.10 -33.47 13.31
CA ASP A 767 -46.10 -33.09 14.73
C ASP A 767 -44.70 -32.65 15.19
N GLU A 768 -43.64 -33.29 14.68
CA GLU A 768 -42.26 -32.87 14.92
C GLU A 768 -41.93 -31.53 14.26
N LEU A 769 -42.40 -31.29 13.03
CA LEU A 769 -42.23 -30.00 12.34
C LEU A 769 -42.88 -28.87 13.15
N ASP A 770 -44.13 -29.05 13.59
CA ASP A 770 -44.86 -28.06 14.37
C ASP A 770 -44.17 -27.79 15.72
N ARG A 771 -43.74 -28.84 16.42
CA ARG A 771 -43.03 -28.72 17.70
C ARG A 771 -41.67 -28.04 17.56
N ASP A 772 -40.87 -28.42 16.57
CA ASP A 772 -39.49 -27.94 16.42
C ASP A 772 -39.43 -26.51 15.86
N VAL A 773 -40.40 -26.13 15.01
CA VAL A 773 -40.52 -24.75 14.50
C VAL A 773 -41.05 -23.81 15.60
N GLY A 774 -41.97 -24.30 16.43
CA GLY A 774 -42.60 -23.56 17.52
C GLY A 774 -43.60 -22.52 17.02
N GLU A 775 -44.69 -22.30 17.74
CA GLU A 775 -45.86 -21.55 17.21
C GLU A 775 -45.88 -20.05 17.52
N ALA A 776 -44.86 -19.47 18.17
CA ALA A 776 -44.97 -18.16 18.82
C ALA A 776 -45.39 -17.02 17.85
N SER A 777 -44.69 -16.82 16.74
CA SER A 777 -45.04 -15.73 15.81
C SER A 777 -46.04 -16.09 14.72
N TRP A 778 -46.37 -17.36 14.50
CA TRP A 778 -47.31 -17.78 13.43
C TRP A 778 -48.55 -18.53 13.94
N LYS A 779 -48.78 -18.59 15.24
CA LYS A 779 -50.08 -18.99 15.79
C LYS A 779 -51.21 -18.17 15.14
N ASP A 780 -52.29 -18.87 14.78
CA ASP A 780 -53.45 -18.32 14.09
C ASP A 780 -53.05 -17.51 12.83
N TRP A 781 -52.08 -18.03 12.05
CA TRP A 781 -51.46 -17.33 10.92
C TRP A 781 -52.46 -16.80 9.91
N LYS A 782 -53.62 -17.44 9.75
CA LYS A 782 -54.67 -16.96 8.83
C LYS A 782 -55.16 -15.56 9.17
N GLN A 783 -55.18 -15.20 10.45
CA GLN A 783 -55.59 -13.86 10.91
C GLN A 783 -54.53 -12.79 10.64
N LYS A 784 -53.30 -13.20 10.30
CA LYS A 784 -52.17 -12.30 10.04
C LYS A 784 -52.03 -11.92 8.57
N PHE A 785 -52.87 -12.49 7.71
CA PHE A 785 -53.01 -12.12 6.31
C PHE A 785 -54.28 -11.29 6.11
N PRO A 786 -54.35 -10.45 5.05
CA PRO A 786 -55.58 -9.75 4.70
C PRO A 786 -56.77 -10.72 4.59
N PRO A 787 -57.91 -10.45 5.24
CA PRO A 787 -59.06 -11.36 5.24
C PRO A 787 -59.57 -11.71 3.84
N GLU A 788 -59.55 -10.74 2.92
CA GLU A 788 -59.92 -10.91 1.51
C GLU A 788 -59.00 -11.92 0.80
N LEU A 789 -57.69 -11.87 1.08
CA LEU A 789 -56.72 -12.80 0.53
C LEU A 789 -56.93 -14.21 1.09
N VAL A 790 -57.19 -14.33 2.39
CA VAL A 790 -57.49 -15.62 3.01
C VAL A 790 -58.79 -16.20 2.45
N GLN A 791 -59.82 -15.40 2.24
CA GLN A 791 -61.06 -15.85 1.60
C GLN A 791 -60.81 -16.30 0.15
N LYS A 792 -60.02 -15.54 -0.62
CA LYS A 792 -59.63 -15.86 -2.00
C LYS A 792 -58.87 -17.19 -2.10
N MET A 793 -57.90 -17.42 -1.22
CA MET A 793 -57.01 -18.59 -1.27
C MET A 793 -57.54 -19.82 -0.50
N ASP A 794 -58.19 -19.59 0.63
CA ASP A 794 -58.60 -20.60 1.61
C ASP A 794 -60.11 -20.62 1.91
N GLY A 795 -60.97 -19.98 1.10
CA GLY A 795 -62.43 -19.96 1.33
C GLY A 795 -63.13 -21.33 1.37
N LYS A 796 -62.44 -22.41 1.00
CA LYS A 796 -62.91 -23.81 1.11
C LYS A 796 -62.22 -24.61 2.23
N GLY A 797 -61.43 -23.97 3.11
CA GLY A 797 -60.70 -24.64 4.20
C GLY A 797 -59.65 -25.65 3.70
N LYS A 798 -58.85 -25.26 2.70
CA LYS A 798 -57.82 -26.10 2.06
C LYS A 798 -56.53 -26.21 2.88
N TYR A 799 -56.20 -25.23 3.72
CA TYR A 799 -54.97 -25.21 4.51
C TYR A 799 -55.26 -25.44 5.99
N SER A 800 -54.47 -26.32 6.62
CA SER A 800 -54.51 -26.57 8.06
C SER A 800 -53.89 -25.42 8.84
N GLU A 801 -54.33 -25.18 10.08
CA GLU A 801 -53.78 -24.15 10.97
C GLU A 801 -52.48 -24.64 11.65
N ASN A 802 -51.51 -25.09 10.86
CA ASN A 802 -50.21 -25.59 11.35
C ASN A 802 -49.07 -25.20 10.40
N THR A 803 -47.81 -25.54 10.74
CA THR A 803 -46.62 -25.13 9.98
C THR A 803 -46.70 -25.60 8.53
N ALA A 804 -47.07 -26.87 8.31
CA ALA A 804 -47.20 -27.42 6.96
C ALA A 804 -48.28 -26.68 6.15
N GLY A 805 -49.41 -26.34 6.79
CA GLY A 805 -50.47 -25.54 6.18
C GLY A 805 -49.98 -24.14 5.78
N LEU A 806 -49.27 -23.45 6.66
CA LEU A 806 -48.68 -22.13 6.40
C LEU A 806 -47.65 -22.18 5.27
N LEU A 807 -46.73 -23.16 5.27
CA LEU A 807 -45.72 -23.31 4.21
C LEU A 807 -46.36 -23.58 2.84
N ARG A 808 -47.41 -24.40 2.79
CA ARG A 808 -48.21 -24.63 1.57
C ARG A 808 -48.93 -23.36 1.12
N PHE A 809 -49.46 -22.58 2.06
CA PHE A 809 -50.12 -21.30 1.78
C PHE A 809 -49.12 -20.29 1.19
N ILE A 810 -47.96 -20.09 1.84
CA ILE A 810 -46.88 -19.22 1.38
C ILE A 810 -46.41 -19.63 -0.01
N ARG A 811 -46.18 -20.93 -0.25
CA ARG A 811 -45.80 -21.44 -1.57
C ARG A 811 -46.84 -21.05 -2.64
N ASN A 812 -48.12 -21.29 -2.39
CA ASN A 812 -49.18 -21.00 -3.35
C ASN A 812 -49.40 -19.49 -3.56
N LEU A 813 -49.24 -18.69 -2.51
CA LEU A 813 -49.26 -17.22 -2.58
C LEU A 813 -48.18 -16.74 -3.55
N LEU A 814 -46.94 -17.21 -3.37
CA LEU A 814 -45.79 -16.80 -4.18
C LEU A 814 -45.81 -17.36 -5.62
N GLU A 815 -46.49 -18.49 -5.87
CA GLU A 815 -46.53 -19.12 -7.20
C GLU A 815 -47.70 -18.60 -8.07
N HIS A 816 -48.86 -18.34 -7.46
CA HIS A 816 -50.10 -18.08 -8.20
C HIS A 816 -50.70 -16.69 -7.95
N TYR A 817 -50.21 -15.97 -6.94
CA TYR A 817 -50.72 -14.66 -6.55
C TYR A 817 -49.56 -13.66 -6.30
N PRO A 818 -48.65 -13.47 -7.27
CA PRO A 818 -47.45 -12.64 -7.07
C PRO A 818 -47.79 -11.18 -6.75
N GLU A 819 -48.83 -10.62 -7.36
CA GLU A 819 -49.29 -9.24 -7.08
C GLU A 819 -49.74 -9.08 -5.62
N ASP A 820 -50.52 -10.03 -5.10
CA ASP A 820 -50.94 -10.03 -3.68
C ASP A 820 -49.72 -10.22 -2.76
N ALA A 821 -48.75 -11.05 -3.18
CA ALA A 821 -47.56 -11.36 -2.40
C ALA A 821 -46.58 -10.18 -2.26
N GLU A 822 -46.49 -9.30 -3.27
CA GLU A 822 -45.62 -8.10 -3.23
C GLU A 822 -45.98 -7.14 -2.08
N HIS A 823 -47.24 -7.15 -1.65
CA HIS A 823 -47.73 -6.31 -0.56
C HIS A 823 -47.56 -6.92 0.83
N ILE A 824 -46.98 -8.12 0.95
CA ILE A 824 -46.85 -8.85 2.22
C ILE A 824 -45.38 -9.07 2.58
N ASP A 825 -44.92 -8.42 3.66
CA ASP A 825 -43.59 -8.69 4.22
C ASP A 825 -43.62 -9.93 5.14
N LEU A 826 -43.52 -11.11 4.55
CA LEU A 826 -43.52 -12.40 5.27
C LEU A 826 -42.46 -12.47 6.38
N MET A 827 -41.33 -11.79 6.23
CA MET A 827 -40.26 -11.79 7.24
C MET A 827 -40.59 -10.87 8.43
N ALA A 828 -41.42 -9.85 8.22
CA ALA A 828 -41.94 -9.01 9.30
C ALA A 828 -43.18 -9.63 9.97
N THR A 829 -44.05 -10.27 9.19
CA THR A 829 -45.26 -10.95 9.71
C THR A 829 -44.92 -12.18 10.54
N PHE A 830 -43.90 -12.96 10.12
CA PHE A 830 -43.49 -14.21 10.77
C PHE A 830 -41.98 -14.24 11.06
N PRO A 831 -41.48 -13.44 12.03
CA PRO A 831 -40.05 -13.26 12.26
C PRO A 831 -39.29 -14.51 12.71
N ASP A 832 -39.95 -15.49 13.31
CA ASP A 832 -39.32 -16.74 13.80
C ASP A 832 -39.47 -17.94 12.84
N LEU A 833 -40.43 -17.90 11.90
CA LEU A 833 -40.80 -19.02 11.04
C LEU A 833 -39.62 -19.55 10.22
N PHE A 834 -38.89 -18.65 9.54
CA PHE A 834 -37.71 -19.03 8.77
C PHE A 834 -36.67 -19.74 9.63
N GLY A 835 -36.46 -19.23 10.85
CA GLY A 835 -35.54 -19.77 11.83
C GLY A 835 -35.83 -21.22 12.16
N GLY A 836 -37.05 -21.47 12.64
CA GLY A 836 -37.51 -22.81 13.00
C GLY A 836 -37.50 -23.79 11.83
N VAL A 837 -38.03 -23.36 10.67
CA VAL A 837 -38.10 -24.22 9.47
C VAL A 837 -36.72 -24.61 8.98
N TYR A 838 -35.76 -23.69 8.97
CA TYR A 838 -34.39 -23.99 8.57
C TYR A 838 -33.72 -25.01 9.51
N VAL A 839 -33.86 -24.84 10.83
CA VAL A 839 -33.26 -25.74 11.82
C VAL A 839 -33.87 -27.13 11.72
N PHE A 840 -35.20 -27.24 11.61
CA PHE A 840 -35.87 -28.52 11.39
C PHE A 840 -35.37 -29.20 10.11
N ALA A 841 -35.38 -28.48 8.98
CA ALA A 841 -34.96 -29.02 7.69
C ALA A 841 -33.48 -29.46 7.70
N LYS A 842 -32.61 -28.72 8.40
CA LYS A 842 -31.21 -29.12 8.62
C LYS A 842 -31.11 -30.43 9.40
N ASN A 843 -31.83 -30.54 10.51
CA ASN A 843 -31.80 -31.73 11.38
C ASN A 843 -32.37 -32.98 10.69
N LYS A 844 -33.35 -32.81 9.80
CA LYS A 844 -33.92 -33.89 8.98
C LYS A 844 -33.12 -34.17 7.69
N GLY A 845 -32.02 -33.46 7.46
CA GLY A 845 -31.19 -33.63 6.27
C GLY A 845 -31.80 -33.13 4.96
N TRP A 846 -32.90 -32.37 5.02
CA TRP A 846 -33.59 -31.84 3.84
C TRP A 846 -32.71 -30.87 3.05
N ASN A 847 -31.87 -30.08 3.74
CA ASN A 847 -30.98 -29.10 3.10
C ASN A 847 -29.94 -29.74 2.15
N SER A 848 -29.69 -31.04 2.28
CA SER A 848 -28.80 -31.81 1.42
C SER A 848 -29.48 -32.39 0.18
N ARG A 849 -30.82 -32.33 0.09
CA ARG A 849 -31.62 -32.83 -1.04
C ARG A 849 -31.34 -32.01 -2.30
N VAL A 850 -31.48 -32.62 -3.48
CA VAL A 850 -31.18 -32.00 -4.77
C VAL A 850 -31.99 -30.71 -5.00
N SER A 851 -33.25 -30.68 -4.55
CA SER A 851 -34.15 -29.53 -4.59
C SER A 851 -33.59 -28.30 -3.88
N LEU A 852 -32.98 -28.50 -2.70
CA LEU A 852 -32.54 -27.42 -1.82
C LEU A 852 -31.03 -27.14 -1.91
N ARG A 853 -30.22 -28.13 -2.30
CA ARG A 853 -28.75 -28.03 -2.34
C ARG A 853 -28.27 -26.86 -3.19
N ARG A 854 -28.95 -26.56 -4.31
CA ARG A 854 -28.63 -25.41 -5.18
C ARG A 854 -28.74 -24.07 -4.45
N MET A 855 -29.64 -23.97 -3.47
CA MET A 855 -29.80 -22.76 -2.67
C MET A 855 -28.58 -22.49 -1.79
N PHE A 856 -27.78 -23.49 -1.44
CA PHE A 856 -26.56 -23.30 -0.63
C PHE A 856 -25.29 -23.16 -1.47
N GLN A 857 -25.36 -23.48 -2.77
CA GLN A 857 -24.23 -23.39 -3.71
C GLN A 857 -24.18 -22.05 -4.47
N ARG A 858 -25.30 -21.32 -4.56
CA ARG A 858 -25.47 -20.12 -5.41
C ARG A 858 -24.72 -18.85 -4.96
N HIS A 859 -23.78 -18.91 -4.02
CA HIS A 859 -23.01 -17.74 -3.55
C HIS A 859 -21.49 -17.97 -3.58
N ILE A 860 -20.98 -18.33 -4.76
CA ILE A 860 -19.60 -18.01 -5.17
C ILE A 860 -19.69 -16.86 -6.19
N ARG A 861 -20.39 -15.79 -5.84
CA ARG A 861 -20.36 -14.52 -6.59
C ARG A 861 -20.24 -13.30 -5.68
N TRP A 862 -20.57 -13.43 -4.39
CA TRP A 862 -20.41 -12.32 -3.45
C TRP A 862 -18.94 -12.03 -3.09
N CYS A 863 -18.03 -13.00 -3.24
CA CYS A 863 -16.58 -12.73 -3.22
C CYS A 863 -16.04 -12.26 -4.59
N ASP A 864 -16.81 -12.43 -5.66
CA ASP A 864 -16.41 -12.06 -7.03
C ASP A 864 -16.97 -10.68 -7.45
N GLU A 865 -17.97 -10.14 -6.75
CA GLU A 865 -18.50 -8.78 -7.01
C GLU A 865 -17.61 -7.64 -6.47
N HIS A 866 -16.45 -7.97 -5.87
CA HIS A 866 -15.34 -7.04 -5.67
C HIS A 866 -14.13 -7.39 -6.55
N THR A 867 -14.35 -8.27 -7.54
CA THR A 867 -13.43 -8.63 -8.62
C THR A 867 -14.19 -8.76 -9.95
N GLN A 868 -14.78 -7.66 -10.47
CA GLN A 868 -14.94 -7.26 -11.90
C GLN A 868 -16.09 -6.23 -12.11
N PRO A 869 -16.10 -5.43 -13.21
CA PRO A 869 -16.89 -4.20 -13.36
C PRO A 869 -18.04 -4.26 -14.41
N GLY A 870 -19.18 -3.57 -14.15
CA GLY A 870 -20.31 -3.27 -15.06
C GLY A 870 -21.48 -4.27 -15.02
N GLY A 871 -22.78 -3.95 -14.83
CA GLY A 871 -23.65 -2.75 -14.77
C GLY A 871 -25.11 -3.24 -14.51
N PRO A 872 -26.20 -2.49 -14.80
CA PRO A 872 -26.62 -1.16 -14.36
C PRO A 872 -27.72 -1.19 -13.26
N GLY A 873 -27.83 -0.09 -12.48
CA GLY A 873 -29.11 0.32 -11.88
C GLY A 873 -29.38 -0.08 -10.41
N SER A 874 -28.91 0.73 -9.48
CA SER A 874 -29.75 1.35 -8.44
C SER A 874 -28.90 2.31 -7.60
N ARG A 875 -29.16 3.61 -7.78
CA ARG A 875 -28.57 4.70 -7.01
C ARG A 875 -29.07 4.60 -5.56
N LEU A 876 -28.15 4.67 -4.60
CA LEU A 876 -28.41 5.19 -3.27
C LEU A 876 -27.33 6.21 -2.95
N LEU A 877 -27.76 7.48 -2.96
CA LEU A 877 -27.03 8.66 -2.57
C LEU A 877 -26.70 8.57 -1.08
N CYS A 878 -25.41 8.68 -0.72
CA CYS A 878 -24.99 9.37 0.48
C CYS A 878 -24.18 10.58 0.02
N ALA A 879 -24.83 11.74 0.01
CA ALA A 879 -24.18 13.02 -0.07
C ALA A 879 -23.74 13.41 1.34
N CYS A 880 -22.46 13.71 1.53
CA CYS A 880 -22.01 14.68 2.53
C CYS A 880 -21.14 15.73 1.82
N PRO A 881 -21.24 17.01 2.19
CA PRO A 881 -20.78 18.13 1.37
C PRO A 881 -19.37 18.59 1.74
N GLY A 882 -18.62 19.03 0.72
CA GLY A 882 -17.60 20.08 0.90
C GLY A 882 -16.15 19.62 1.09
N VAL A 883 -15.45 19.31 -0.01
CA VAL A 883 -14.03 19.67 -0.16
C VAL A 883 -13.83 20.15 -1.60
N ARG A 884 -13.90 21.47 -1.81
CA ARG A 884 -13.39 22.09 -3.04
C ARG A 884 -11.87 22.00 -3.00
N ARG A 885 -11.26 21.22 -3.90
CA ARG A 885 -9.84 21.34 -4.20
C ARG A 885 -9.62 22.56 -5.09
N THR A 886 -8.88 23.54 -4.58
CA THR A 886 -8.33 24.65 -5.35
C THR A 886 -7.20 24.17 -6.28
N PRO A 887 -7.06 24.73 -7.50
CA PRO A 887 -5.99 24.41 -8.43
C PRO A 887 -4.70 25.20 -8.13
N PRO A 888 -3.51 24.73 -8.56
CA PRO A 888 -2.27 25.49 -8.39
C PRO A 888 -2.17 26.64 -9.40
N PHE A 889 -1.73 27.80 -8.88
CA PHE A 889 -1.42 29.02 -9.60
C PHE A 889 -0.41 28.81 -10.74
N SER A 890 -0.71 29.38 -11.90
CA SER A 890 0.30 29.83 -12.87
C SER A 890 0.06 31.32 -13.17
N HIS A 891 1.14 32.09 -13.21
CA HIS A 891 1.14 33.51 -13.57
C HIS A 891 0.84 33.69 -15.06
N ARG A 892 -0.12 34.56 -15.42
CA ARG A 892 0.13 35.87 -16.06
C ARG A 892 -1.17 36.55 -16.53
N HIS A 893 -1.17 37.87 -16.34
CA HIS A 893 -1.95 38.95 -16.97
C HIS A 893 -3.33 38.66 -17.59
N THR A 894 -4.35 39.42 -17.17
CA THR A 894 -5.09 40.32 -18.09
C THR A 894 -5.93 41.36 -17.33
N MET A 895 -6.16 42.47 -18.03
CA MET A 895 -6.84 43.71 -17.66
C MET A 895 -8.27 43.58 -17.09
N ASN A 896 -8.64 44.62 -16.33
CA ASN A 896 -9.98 45.18 -16.05
C ASN A 896 -11.18 44.58 -16.78
N VAL A 897 -12.28 44.33 -16.05
CA VAL A 897 -13.52 45.12 -16.09
C VAL A 897 -14.45 44.70 -14.92
N SER A 898 -15.03 45.71 -14.29
CA SER A 898 -16.05 45.74 -13.23
C SER A 898 -17.40 45.08 -13.57
N VAL A 899 -18.18 44.67 -12.56
CA VAL A 899 -19.52 45.22 -12.21
C VAL A 899 -20.18 44.42 -11.06
N ASN A 900 -20.62 45.20 -10.06
CA ASN A 900 -21.58 45.03 -8.96
C ASN A 900 -22.55 43.84 -8.89
N GLY A 901 -22.85 43.41 -7.65
CA GLY A 901 -24.24 43.36 -7.18
C GLY A 901 -24.64 42.25 -6.21
N VAL A 902 -24.84 42.62 -4.93
CA VAL A 902 -25.98 42.28 -4.02
C VAL A 902 -26.49 40.82 -4.03
N GLY A 903 -26.42 40.01 -2.96
CA GLY A 903 -26.99 40.19 -1.63
C GLY A 903 -28.21 39.27 -1.45
N GLY A 904 -28.25 38.42 -0.42
CA GLY A 904 -29.45 37.62 -0.09
C GLY A 904 -29.23 36.44 0.86
N ARG A 905 -29.74 36.58 2.09
CA ARG A 905 -29.92 35.54 3.12
C ARG A 905 -31.17 34.70 2.83
N CYS A 906 -31.17 33.43 3.26
CA CYS A 906 -32.29 32.66 3.85
C CYS A 906 -31.73 31.28 4.24
N GLU A 907 -31.59 30.99 5.54
CA GLU A 907 -32.59 30.33 6.42
C GLU A 907 -32.60 28.80 6.27
N THR A 908 -32.11 28.19 7.36
CA THR A 908 -32.38 26.88 7.93
C THR A 908 -33.80 26.37 7.71
N TRP A 909 -33.99 25.05 7.50
CA TRP A 909 -34.94 24.17 8.22
C TRP A 909 -34.83 22.72 7.66
N MET A 910 -34.84 21.75 8.60
CA MET A 910 -34.84 20.27 8.51
C MET A 910 -33.52 19.53 8.27
#